data_AF-E4YY74-F1
#
_entry.id   AF-E4YY74-F1
#
_cell.length_a   1.000
_cell.length_b   1.000
_cell.length_c   1.000
_cell.angle_alpha   90.00
_cell.angle_beta   90.00
_cell.angle_gamma   90.00
#
_symmetry.space_group_name_H-M   'P 1'
#
loop_
_entity.id
_entity.type
_entity.pdbx_description
1 polymer ?
#
loop_
_entity_poly.entity_id
_entity_poly.type
_entity_poly.pdbx_seq_one_letter_code
_entity_poly.pdbx_strand_id
1 'polypeptide(L)'
;MKQLKFYPELEVPSCVQLLITAHSELGSCNWCTDGNGSLLKFLIPTLSKFRKKLKSDPTQDIKIINLLTSELQQAIYCFVQFPAKKPKSITDHRSTKITLNWANVVLVFDVLFPEALPQFDTVKSNSISSELASFMKKCISLIPDSEFAKMRLSYSKIIRATHEAIPEDSEEDLKSWLNMRSVSSPLENFYYLLADYSMKNNSRDDAIKYYFMDVGFNPQRIDSWAAIALCKAAEIDEKMRSFESKGQFLPLKLIHCAIFCFKRALELERNGKILIEFGQMLYWLAGYDLEQSRDYFQKSYALFEEALAVAPEEAWLTHYMLGKLAEKLKKGNECLNHYHHALEWMDEFASYPAKIPSKTNSGTFCHETLEVFYRITAFVTKKYEAGEDVLDLKNDILGLLQSPIFTRNGEEKVDATQFRFATNADIVQQCIRNYELILKRYPQHYKSYYRLAKLAYHADNPSLAKKIILVEKNSQNSQKEDSKKAGKFEFNDVGSLFVDRNRHNFFGGIWRIPCEDIDRPAAFSKHLAKCCRLVVLCAEKTHDIVLLATIFSALQKTPDPSKRYLKEIDRELIYKPIISTILSCQDLMIKQQLSSLQARKRLVQFHRITELLQKKIIGSEVFSKLQEFMKKAYGLAQTSDNERAATLESINKYVKAIIAMEKAVAESPNASHDVQDYLKKNRGDQIQTSISKQTPLVPAPELPKPMISQTTDSRVVTVIQPSAVIDLTGGGSSTSPLKPVEPVKIVQAATTVPAMRQQVVNQPSQITPASLAALFSNNSNQQLSDQQKLILAQLRKHLNQN
;
A
#
# COMPACT_ATOMS: atom_id res chain seq x y z
N MET A 1 -20.85 -35.10 -57.71
CA MET A 1 -20.95 -35.46 -56.28
C MET A 1 -20.36 -34.33 -55.45
N LYS A 2 -20.86 -34.02 -54.25
CA LYS A 2 -20.09 -33.22 -53.30
C LYS A 2 -18.91 -34.07 -52.80
N GLN A 3 -17.77 -33.46 -52.52
CA GLN A 3 -16.74 -34.13 -51.73
C GLN A 3 -17.28 -34.28 -50.30
N LEU A 4 -17.42 -35.52 -49.84
CA LEU A 4 -17.70 -35.81 -48.43
C LEU A 4 -16.56 -35.26 -47.56
N LYS A 5 -16.85 -34.86 -46.31
CA LYS A 5 -15.80 -34.64 -45.30
C LYS A 5 -15.09 -35.96 -44.98
N PHE A 6 -14.10 -36.30 -45.79
CA PHE A 6 -13.24 -37.45 -45.64
C PHE A 6 -11.80 -36.97 -45.52
N TYR A 7 -11.05 -37.51 -44.58
CA TYR A 7 -9.69 -37.08 -44.23
C TYR A 7 -8.73 -38.25 -44.42
N PRO A 8 -8.41 -38.65 -45.68
CA PRO A 8 -7.58 -39.84 -45.95
C PRO A 8 -6.11 -39.64 -45.57
N GLU A 9 -5.66 -38.39 -45.43
CA GLU A 9 -4.30 -38.00 -45.06
C GLU A 9 -4.05 -38.00 -43.54
N LEU A 10 -5.05 -38.37 -42.72
CA LEU A 10 -4.97 -38.41 -41.26
C LEU A 10 -5.42 -39.79 -40.76
N GLU A 11 -4.64 -40.40 -39.87
CA GLU A 11 -4.92 -41.73 -39.29
C GLU A 11 -6.03 -41.70 -38.23
N VAL A 12 -7.21 -41.21 -38.63
CA VAL A 12 -8.43 -41.18 -37.80
C VAL A 12 -9.16 -42.51 -37.93
N PRO A 13 -9.48 -43.23 -36.82
CA PRO A 13 -10.24 -44.47 -36.89
C PRO A 13 -11.57 -44.30 -37.65
N SER A 14 -11.88 -45.22 -38.57
CA SER A 14 -13.00 -45.07 -39.50
C SER A 14 -14.36 -44.89 -38.83
N CYS A 15 -14.53 -45.40 -37.59
CA CYS A 15 -15.72 -45.17 -36.78
C CYS A 15 -15.85 -43.71 -36.28
N VAL A 16 -14.73 -43.06 -35.93
CA VAL A 16 -14.69 -41.64 -35.56
C VAL A 16 -14.92 -40.77 -36.79
N GLN A 17 -14.30 -41.14 -37.92
CA GLN A 17 -14.48 -40.46 -39.21
C GLN A 17 -15.93 -40.52 -39.68
N LEU A 18 -16.58 -41.70 -39.62
CA LEU A 18 -18.00 -41.89 -39.93
C LEU A 18 -18.90 -40.98 -39.10
N LEU A 19 -18.64 -40.84 -37.80
CA LEU A 19 -19.41 -39.98 -36.90
C LEU A 19 -19.27 -38.48 -37.25
N ILE A 20 -18.07 -38.03 -37.62
CA ILE A 20 -17.81 -36.67 -38.11
C ILE A 20 -18.53 -36.42 -39.44
N THR A 21 -18.40 -37.32 -40.41
CA THR A 21 -19.08 -37.21 -41.71
C THR A 21 -20.59 -37.20 -41.55
N ALA A 22 -21.16 -38.09 -40.72
CA ALA A 22 -22.61 -38.16 -40.46
C ALA A 22 -23.14 -36.85 -39.85
N HIS A 23 -22.42 -36.24 -38.89
CA HIS A 23 -22.79 -34.95 -38.33
C HIS A 23 -22.74 -33.82 -39.39
N SER A 24 -21.74 -33.82 -40.26
CA SER A 24 -21.60 -32.84 -41.35
C SER A 24 -22.73 -32.93 -42.37
N GLU A 25 -23.07 -34.14 -42.85
CA GLU A 25 -24.12 -34.32 -43.86
C GLU A 25 -25.52 -34.01 -43.29
N LEU A 26 -25.84 -34.53 -42.10
CA LEU A 26 -27.09 -34.19 -41.38
C LEU A 26 -27.15 -32.71 -41.01
N GLY A 27 -26.01 -32.08 -40.73
CA GLY A 27 -25.87 -30.64 -40.56
C GLY A 27 -26.28 -29.87 -41.80
N SER A 28 -25.89 -30.35 -42.99
CA SER A 28 -26.28 -29.74 -44.28
C SER A 28 -27.78 -29.85 -44.59
N CYS A 29 -28.46 -30.86 -44.04
CA CYS A 29 -29.92 -31.02 -44.08
C CYS A 29 -30.65 -30.26 -42.94
N ASN A 30 -29.92 -29.62 -42.03
CA ASN A 30 -30.42 -29.02 -40.79
C ASN A 30 -31.02 -30.05 -39.78
N TRP A 31 -30.72 -31.33 -39.94
CA TRP A 31 -31.22 -32.47 -39.14
C TRP A 31 -30.28 -32.89 -38.00
N CYS A 32 -29.13 -32.23 -37.82
CA CYS A 32 -28.16 -32.56 -36.76
C CYS A 32 -28.73 -32.53 -35.32
N THR A 33 -29.83 -31.81 -35.08
CA THR A 33 -30.53 -31.74 -33.79
C THR A 33 -31.80 -32.59 -33.71
N ASP A 34 -32.10 -33.40 -34.74
CA ASP A 34 -33.27 -34.28 -34.73
C ASP A 34 -33.19 -35.38 -33.65
N GLY A 35 -34.34 -35.94 -33.29
CA GLY A 35 -34.48 -36.85 -32.16
C GLY A 35 -33.99 -36.23 -30.84
N ASN A 36 -34.22 -34.92 -30.63
CA ASN A 36 -33.69 -34.15 -29.51
C ASN A 36 -32.14 -34.26 -29.40
N GLY A 37 -31.44 -34.13 -30.52
CA GLY A 37 -29.98 -34.18 -30.61
C GLY A 37 -29.38 -35.53 -30.24
N SER A 38 -30.05 -36.65 -30.54
CA SER A 38 -29.58 -37.99 -30.12
C SER A 38 -28.21 -38.35 -30.69
N LEU A 39 -27.90 -37.94 -31.93
CA LEU A 39 -26.55 -38.07 -32.49
C LEU A 39 -25.52 -37.23 -31.69
N LEU A 40 -25.83 -35.97 -31.39
CA LEU A 40 -24.92 -35.06 -30.68
C LEU A 40 -24.58 -35.57 -29.26
N LYS A 41 -25.58 -36.14 -28.57
CA LYS A 41 -25.44 -36.77 -27.25
C LYS A 41 -24.47 -37.97 -27.26
N PHE A 42 -24.39 -38.70 -28.36
CA PHE A 42 -23.42 -39.79 -28.53
C PHE A 42 -22.05 -39.28 -29.04
N LEU A 43 -22.07 -38.33 -29.96
CA LEU A 43 -20.90 -37.75 -30.63
C LEU A 43 -19.98 -37.03 -29.64
N ILE A 44 -20.50 -36.10 -28.84
CA ILE A 44 -19.68 -35.21 -28.00
C ILE A 44 -18.86 -36.00 -26.96
N PRO A 45 -19.42 -36.94 -26.16
CA PRO A 45 -18.63 -37.76 -25.24
C PRO A 45 -17.64 -38.68 -25.95
N THR A 46 -18.01 -39.24 -27.12
CA THR A 46 -17.15 -40.14 -27.88
C THR A 46 -15.92 -39.41 -28.43
N LEU A 47 -16.11 -38.24 -29.07
CA LEU A 47 -15.02 -37.39 -29.54
C LEU A 47 -14.19 -36.82 -28.38
N SER A 48 -14.81 -36.44 -27.26
CA SER A 48 -14.10 -36.00 -26.04
C SER A 48 -13.15 -37.07 -25.53
N LYS A 49 -13.67 -38.29 -25.30
CA LYS A 49 -12.89 -39.43 -24.79
C LYS A 49 -11.75 -39.82 -25.73
N PHE A 50 -11.99 -39.79 -27.05
CA PHE A 50 -10.95 -40.06 -28.04
C PHE A 50 -9.86 -38.97 -28.06
N ARG A 51 -10.26 -37.68 -28.08
CA ARG A 51 -9.34 -36.52 -28.00
C ARG A 51 -8.49 -36.54 -26.74
N LYS A 52 -9.06 -36.88 -25.57
CA LYS A 52 -8.34 -37.04 -24.31
C LYS A 52 -7.29 -38.16 -24.39
N LYS A 53 -7.64 -39.31 -24.99
CA LYS A 53 -6.71 -40.45 -25.15
C LYS A 53 -5.56 -40.15 -26.12
N LEU A 54 -5.78 -39.36 -27.18
CA LEU A 54 -4.70 -38.89 -28.05
C LEU A 54 -3.79 -37.88 -27.34
N LYS A 55 -4.35 -36.96 -26.55
CA LYS A 55 -3.56 -35.97 -25.79
C LYS A 55 -2.65 -36.58 -24.71
N SER A 56 -2.94 -37.79 -24.23
CA SER A 56 -2.07 -38.50 -23.29
C SER A 56 -0.86 -39.20 -23.94
N ASP A 57 -0.74 -39.19 -25.27
CA ASP A 57 0.35 -39.82 -26.00
C ASP A 57 1.16 -38.75 -26.77
N PRO A 58 2.43 -38.48 -26.39
CA PRO A 58 3.27 -37.47 -27.03
C PRO A 58 3.59 -37.72 -28.51
N THR A 59 3.32 -38.91 -29.05
CA THR A 59 3.67 -39.29 -30.42
C THR A 59 2.58 -38.96 -31.46
N GLN A 60 1.40 -38.52 -31.02
CA GLN A 60 0.21 -38.37 -31.87
C GLN A 60 0.19 -37.06 -32.69
N ASP A 61 -0.36 -37.11 -33.92
CA ASP A 61 -0.42 -35.91 -34.78
C ASP A 61 -1.36 -34.84 -34.22
N ILE A 62 -0.78 -33.67 -33.93
CA ILE A 62 -1.44 -32.44 -33.51
C ILE A 62 -2.58 -32.05 -34.48
N LYS A 63 -2.47 -32.37 -35.78
CA LYS A 63 -3.54 -32.15 -36.77
C LYS A 63 -4.83 -32.90 -36.40
N ILE A 64 -4.73 -34.14 -35.92
CA ILE A 64 -5.88 -34.95 -35.50
C ILE A 64 -6.52 -34.33 -34.25
N ILE A 65 -5.71 -33.90 -33.28
CA ILE A 65 -6.18 -33.23 -32.06
C ILE A 65 -6.90 -31.90 -32.40
N ASN A 66 -6.39 -31.16 -33.38
CA ASN A 66 -7.02 -29.93 -33.88
C ASN A 66 -8.33 -30.21 -34.62
N LEU A 67 -8.38 -31.20 -35.52
CA LEU A 67 -9.60 -31.63 -36.22
C LEU A 67 -10.70 -32.01 -35.21
N LEU A 68 -10.38 -32.88 -34.24
CA LEU A 68 -11.31 -33.28 -33.19
C LEU A 68 -11.77 -32.08 -32.35
N THR A 69 -10.91 -31.10 -32.11
CA THR A 69 -11.28 -29.86 -31.41
C THR A 69 -12.28 -29.03 -32.23
N SER A 70 -12.08 -28.88 -33.54
CA SER A 70 -13.03 -28.15 -34.41
C SER A 70 -14.39 -28.85 -34.56
N GLU A 71 -14.41 -30.18 -34.73
CA GLU A 71 -15.67 -30.92 -34.87
C GLU A 71 -16.43 -31.01 -33.53
N LEU A 72 -15.73 -31.04 -32.39
CA LEU A 72 -16.33 -30.86 -31.07
C LEU A 72 -16.94 -29.46 -30.90
N GLN A 73 -16.25 -28.40 -31.32
CA GLN A 73 -16.79 -27.03 -31.29
C GLN A 73 -18.06 -26.90 -32.15
N GLN A 74 -18.05 -27.47 -33.36
CA GLN A 74 -19.22 -27.54 -34.24
C GLN A 74 -20.39 -28.28 -33.57
N ALA A 75 -20.13 -29.46 -32.97
CA ALA A 75 -21.14 -30.27 -32.30
C ALA A 75 -21.74 -29.56 -31.06
N ILE A 76 -20.90 -28.94 -30.23
CA ILE A 76 -21.32 -28.18 -29.04
C ILE A 76 -22.16 -26.96 -29.43
N TYR A 77 -21.79 -26.25 -30.49
CA TYR A 77 -22.59 -25.13 -31.00
C TYR A 77 -23.97 -25.59 -31.47
N CYS A 78 -24.06 -26.68 -32.23
CA CYS A 78 -25.34 -27.27 -32.64
C CYS A 78 -26.17 -27.81 -31.45
N PHE A 79 -25.51 -28.31 -30.40
CA PHE A 79 -26.18 -28.97 -29.27
C PHE A 79 -26.71 -27.99 -28.19
N VAL A 80 -25.91 -27.00 -27.80
CA VAL A 80 -26.23 -26.08 -26.68
C VAL A 80 -26.12 -24.59 -27.04
N GLN A 81 -25.86 -24.25 -28.31
CA GLN A 81 -25.69 -22.86 -28.79
C GLN A 81 -24.59 -22.10 -28.02
N PHE A 82 -23.47 -22.79 -27.78
CA PHE A 82 -22.26 -22.24 -27.17
C PHE A 82 -21.07 -22.31 -28.15
N PRO A 83 -20.27 -21.24 -28.33
CA PRO A 83 -20.48 -19.88 -27.81
C PRO A 83 -21.75 -19.23 -28.37
N ALA A 84 -22.29 -18.23 -27.67
CA ALA A 84 -23.56 -17.58 -28.02
C ALA A 84 -23.45 -16.70 -29.28
N LYS A 85 -22.23 -16.27 -29.65
CA LYS A 85 -21.93 -15.70 -30.97
C LYS A 85 -21.20 -16.74 -31.82
N LYS A 86 -21.80 -17.14 -32.95
CA LYS A 86 -21.20 -18.08 -33.90
C LYS A 86 -19.82 -17.60 -34.39
N PRO A 87 -18.73 -18.35 -34.16
CA PRO A 87 -17.41 -18.05 -34.71
C PRO A 87 -17.40 -18.23 -36.24
N LYS A 88 -16.46 -17.56 -36.94
CA LYS A 88 -16.28 -17.74 -38.39
C LYS A 88 -15.88 -19.16 -38.80
N SER A 89 -15.31 -19.94 -37.88
CA SER A 89 -14.93 -21.34 -38.07
C SER A 89 -16.09 -22.34 -37.94
N ILE A 90 -17.25 -21.91 -37.44
CA ILE A 90 -18.41 -22.78 -37.24
C ILE A 90 -19.40 -22.62 -38.41
N THR A 91 -19.68 -23.75 -39.06
CA THR A 91 -20.63 -23.88 -40.17
C THR A 91 -22.05 -23.72 -39.64
N ASP A 92 -22.91 -23.05 -40.41
CA ASP A 92 -24.31 -22.83 -40.01
C ASP A 92 -25.19 -24.02 -40.42
N HIS A 93 -25.43 -24.94 -39.49
CA HIS A 93 -26.36 -26.06 -39.68
C HIS A 93 -27.83 -25.66 -39.42
N ARG A 94 -28.12 -24.37 -39.14
CA ARG A 94 -29.45 -23.82 -38.80
C ARG A 94 -30.24 -24.67 -37.78
N SER A 95 -29.52 -25.30 -36.87
CA SER A 95 -29.99 -26.32 -35.96
C SER A 95 -31.14 -25.84 -35.08
N THR A 96 -32.21 -26.62 -35.01
CA THR A 96 -33.35 -26.36 -34.12
C THR A 96 -32.89 -26.31 -32.66
N LYS A 97 -33.43 -25.35 -31.88
CA LYS A 97 -32.99 -25.12 -30.51
C LYS A 97 -33.42 -26.26 -29.59
N ILE A 98 -32.45 -27.08 -29.17
CA ILE A 98 -32.64 -28.08 -28.12
C ILE A 98 -32.92 -27.39 -26.77
N THR A 99 -33.87 -27.92 -26.01
CA THR A 99 -34.15 -27.45 -24.64
C THR A 99 -32.99 -27.80 -23.72
N LEU A 100 -32.38 -26.78 -23.11
CA LEU A 100 -31.27 -26.95 -22.19
C LEU A 100 -31.78 -27.56 -20.87
N ASN A 101 -31.19 -28.67 -20.45
CA ASN A 101 -31.47 -29.36 -19.18
C ASN A 101 -30.15 -29.91 -18.60
N TRP A 102 -30.17 -30.38 -17.35
CA TRP A 102 -28.95 -30.86 -16.68
C TRP A 102 -28.22 -31.96 -17.46
N ALA A 103 -28.93 -33.00 -17.89
CA ALA A 103 -28.35 -34.12 -18.60
C ALA A 103 -27.65 -33.69 -19.91
N ASN A 104 -28.23 -32.74 -20.66
CA ASN A 104 -27.61 -32.18 -21.86
C ASN A 104 -26.35 -31.34 -21.51
N VAL A 105 -26.42 -30.53 -20.45
CA VAL A 105 -25.31 -29.65 -20.01
C VAL A 105 -24.08 -30.43 -19.53
N VAL A 106 -24.29 -31.52 -18.79
CA VAL A 106 -23.21 -32.36 -18.26
C VAL A 106 -22.31 -32.94 -19.37
N LEU A 107 -22.88 -33.25 -20.54
CA LEU A 107 -22.13 -33.80 -21.68
C LEU A 107 -21.11 -32.82 -22.28
N VAL A 108 -21.24 -31.50 -22.06
CA VAL A 108 -20.35 -30.49 -22.65
C VAL A 108 -19.32 -29.92 -21.67
N PHE A 109 -19.53 -30.02 -20.35
CA PHE A 109 -18.53 -29.59 -19.34
C PHE A 109 -17.17 -30.24 -19.56
N ASP A 110 -17.19 -31.53 -19.90
CA ASP A 110 -16.00 -32.38 -20.11
C ASP A 110 -15.09 -31.95 -21.29
N VAL A 111 -15.57 -31.00 -22.10
CA VAL A 111 -14.88 -30.37 -23.25
C VAL A 111 -14.73 -28.86 -23.08
N LEU A 112 -15.63 -28.19 -22.34
CA LEU A 112 -15.62 -26.75 -22.13
C LEU A 112 -14.72 -26.30 -20.97
N PHE A 113 -14.49 -27.15 -19.96
CA PHE A 113 -13.60 -26.82 -18.84
C PHE A 113 -12.13 -26.94 -19.25
N PRO A 114 -11.23 -26.13 -18.66
CA PRO A 114 -9.81 -26.17 -18.99
C PRO A 114 -9.16 -27.48 -18.47
N GLU A 115 -8.24 -28.03 -19.26
CA GLU A 115 -7.60 -29.32 -18.98
C GLU A 115 -6.60 -29.25 -17.81
N ALA A 116 -5.97 -28.08 -17.62
CA ALA A 116 -5.33 -27.70 -16.37
C ALA A 116 -6.21 -26.64 -15.69
N LEU A 117 -6.54 -26.85 -14.42
CA LEU A 117 -7.28 -25.86 -13.64
C LEU A 117 -6.38 -24.65 -13.33
N PRO A 118 -6.93 -23.44 -13.17
CA PRO A 118 -6.19 -22.34 -12.55
C PRO A 118 -5.79 -22.71 -11.11
N GLN A 119 -4.79 -22.01 -10.57
CA GLN A 119 -4.45 -22.02 -9.14
C GLN A 119 -4.73 -20.64 -8.54
N PHE A 120 -4.81 -20.54 -7.21
CA PHE A 120 -5.22 -19.32 -6.50
C PHE A 120 -4.39 -18.07 -6.90
N ASP A 121 -3.09 -18.24 -7.17
CA ASP A 121 -2.15 -17.17 -7.56
C ASP A 121 -2.04 -16.94 -9.09
N THR A 122 -2.63 -17.80 -9.92
CA THR A 122 -2.50 -17.69 -11.39
C THR A 122 -3.05 -16.38 -11.97
N VAL A 123 -2.46 -15.94 -13.07
CA VAL A 123 -2.87 -14.73 -13.79
C VAL A 123 -4.24 -14.89 -14.46
N LYS A 124 -4.97 -13.77 -14.59
CA LYS A 124 -6.34 -13.71 -15.13
C LYS A 124 -6.53 -14.34 -16.52
N SER A 125 -5.48 -14.47 -17.33
CA SER A 125 -5.51 -15.17 -18.62
C SER A 125 -5.82 -16.66 -18.51
N ASN A 126 -5.65 -17.27 -17.33
CA ASN A 126 -5.80 -18.70 -17.09
C ASN A 126 -7.19 -19.07 -16.52
N SER A 127 -7.98 -18.05 -16.14
CA SER A 127 -9.41 -18.19 -15.79
C SER A 127 -10.23 -18.60 -17.01
N ILE A 128 -11.39 -19.21 -16.78
CA ILE A 128 -12.42 -19.39 -17.83
C ILE A 128 -12.85 -18.04 -18.45
N SER A 129 -13.39 -18.09 -19.67
CA SER A 129 -13.90 -16.91 -20.36
C SER A 129 -15.19 -16.37 -19.74
N SER A 130 -15.46 -15.09 -19.94
CA SER A 130 -16.71 -14.45 -19.49
C SER A 130 -17.97 -15.05 -20.13
N GLU A 131 -17.84 -15.58 -21.35
CA GLU A 131 -18.92 -16.28 -22.04
C GLU A 131 -19.19 -17.66 -21.41
N LEU A 132 -18.14 -18.42 -21.07
CA LEU A 132 -18.28 -19.69 -20.36
C LEU A 132 -18.84 -19.48 -18.95
N ALA A 133 -18.33 -18.50 -18.20
CA ALA A 133 -18.89 -18.14 -16.89
C ALA A 133 -20.37 -17.73 -16.98
N SER A 134 -20.76 -17.01 -18.04
CA SER A 134 -22.17 -16.64 -18.28
C SER A 134 -23.06 -17.83 -18.66
N PHE A 135 -22.51 -18.82 -19.37
CA PHE A 135 -23.20 -20.09 -19.65
C PHE A 135 -23.36 -20.91 -18.36
N MET A 136 -22.29 -21.06 -17.57
CA MET A 136 -22.31 -21.76 -16.28
C MET A 136 -23.30 -21.10 -15.30
N LYS A 137 -23.31 -19.77 -15.16
CA LYS A 137 -24.29 -19.08 -14.29
C LYS A 137 -25.76 -19.33 -14.72
N LYS A 138 -26.04 -19.51 -16.02
CA LYS A 138 -27.37 -19.97 -16.50
C LYS A 138 -27.66 -21.44 -16.19
N CYS A 139 -26.64 -22.29 -16.14
CA CYS A 139 -26.80 -23.71 -15.82
C CYS A 139 -27.13 -23.95 -14.33
N ILE A 140 -26.88 -23.00 -13.43
CA ILE A 140 -27.16 -23.13 -11.99
C ILE A 140 -28.65 -23.45 -11.74
N SER A 141 -29.58 -22.81 -12.45
CA SER A 141 -31.02 -23.06 -12.31
C SER A 141 -31.51 -24.35 -13.00
N LEU A 142 -30.59 -25.15 -13.54
CA LEU A 142 -30.88 -26.47 -14.12
C LEU A 142 -30.34 -27.62 -13.25
N ILE A 143 -29.51 -27.33 -12.24
CA ILE A 143 -28.94 -28.35 -11.33
C ILE A 143 -30.09 -28.94 -10.49
N PRO A 144 -30.32 -30.25 -10.51
CA PRO A 144 -31.36 -30.88 -9.69
C PRO A 144 -30.89 -31.03 -8.23
N ASP A 145 -31.83 -31.05 -7.29
CA ASP A 145 -31.56 -31.24 -5.86
C ASP A 145 -30.83 -32.56 -5.56
N SER A 146 -30.94 -33.56 -6.44
CA SER A 146 -30.21 -34.83 -6.36
C SER A 146 -28.69 -34.73 -6.59
N GLU A 147 -28.19 -33.63 -7.17
CA GLU A 147 -26.75 -33.32 -7.14
C GLU A 147 -26.35 -32.64 -5.82
N PHE A 148 -27.16 -31.69 -5.34
CA PHE A 148 -26.93 -31.06 -4.03
C PHE A 148 -27.04 -32.05 -2.86
N ALA A 149 -27.86 -33.10 -2.98
CA ALA A 149 -27.92 -34.20 -2.01
C ALA A 149 -26.61 -35.02 -1.92
N LYS A 150 -25.71 -34.92 -2.89
CA LYS A 150 -24.36 -35.53 -2.83
C LYS A 150 -23.36 -34.67 -2.04
N MET A 151 -23.67 -33.39 -1.82
CA MET A 151 -22.89 -32.45 -1.01
C MET A 151 -23.04 -32.83 0.48
N ARG A 152 -22.13 -33.67 1.00
CA ARG A 152 -22.27 -34.31 2.32
C ARG A 152 -22.43 -33.33 3.49
N LEU A 153 -21.86 -32.14 3.38
CA LEU A 153 -22.10 -31.03 4.31
C LEU A 153 -22.68 -29.84 3.55
N SER A 154 -23.88 -29.38 3.95
CA SER A 154 -24.52 -28.25 3.27
C SER A 154 -23.72 -26.96 3.42
N TYR A 155 -23.79 -26.08 2.41
CA TYR A 155 -23.18 -24.74 2.42
C TYR A 155 -23.38 -23.97 3.75
N SER A 156 -24.59 -24.03 4.31
CA SER A 156 -24.94 -23.44 5.61
C SER A 156 -24.21 -24.05 6.80
N LYS A 157 -23.99 -25.37 6.81
CA LYS A 157 -23.21 -26.07 7.84
C LYS A 157 -21.72 -25.78 7.71
N ILE A 158 -21.17 -25.73 6.48
CA ILE A 158 -19.76 -25.40 6.23
C ILE A 158 -19.44 -23.99 6.77
N ILE A 159 -20.25 -22.98 6.39
CA ILE A 159 -20.06 -21.61 6.89
C ILE A 159 -20.18 -21.53 8.41
N ARG A 160 -21.10 -22.29 9.03
CA ARG A 160 -21.21 -22.33 10.48
C ARG A 160 -19.94 -22.89 11.12
N ALA A 161 -19.42 -24.01 10.60
CA ALA A 161 -18.23 -24.69 11.10
C ALA A 161 -16.93 -23.87 10.95
N THR A 162 -16.83 -22.99 9.94
CA THR A 162 -15.68 -22.08 9.81
C THR A 162 -15.82 -20.80 10.63
N HIS A 163 -17.03 -20.39 11.00
CA HIS A 163 -17.29 -19.14 11.72
C HIS A 163 -17.34 -19.28 13.24
N GLU A 164 -17.75 -20.44 13.75
CA GLU A 164 -17.95 -20.71 15.18
C GLU A 164 -16.84 -21.62 15.73
N ALA A 165 -16.45 -21.43 17.00
CA ALA A 165 -15.61 -22.40 17.68
C ALA A 165 -16.42 -23.70 17.83
N ILE A 166 -15.88 -24.79 17.30
CA ILE A 166 -16.61 -26.06 17.13
C ILE A 166 -16.80 -26.72 18.51
N PRO A 167 -18.04 -27.01 18.94
CA PRO A 167 -18.29 -27.84 20.12
C PRO A 167 -17.72 -29.25 19.92
N GLU A 168 -17.10 -29.81 20.97
CA GLU A 168 -16.34 -31.08 20.91
C GLU A 168 -17.18 -32.23 20.32
N ASP A 169 -18.44 -32.36 20.72
CA ASP A 169 -19.41 -33.37 20.23
C ASP A 169 -19.65 -33.35 18.70
N SER A 170 -19.29 -32.25 18.02
CA SER A 170 -19.48 -32.04 16.58
C SER A 170 -18.17 -32.02 15.78
N GLU A 171 -17.03 -32.20 16.46
CA GLU A 171 -15.72 -32.12 15.83
C GLU A 171 -15.38 -33.38 15.02
N GLU A 172 -15.82 -34.57 15.45
CA GLU A 172 -15.57 -35.83 14.73
C GLU A 172 -16.25 -35.87 13.36
N ASP A 173 -17.52 -35.47 13.28
CA ASP A 173 -18.29 -35.37 12.03
C ASP A 173 -17.62 -34.41 11.03
N LEU A 174 -17.09 -33.29 11.54
CA LEU A 174 -16.37 -32.31 10.72
C LEU A 174 -15.01 -32.83 10.26
N LYS A 175 -14.21 -33.44 11.15
CA LYS A 175 -12.91 -34.08 10.84
C LYS A 175 -13.10 -35.20 9.80
N SER A 176 -14.17 -35.98 9.94
CA SER A 176 -14.57 -37.04 9.01
C SER A 176 -14.88 -36.45 7.62
N TRP A 177 -15.74 -35.43 7.53
CA TRP A 177 -16.04 -34.76 6.26
C TRP A 177 -14.82 -34.09 5.62
N LEU A 178 -14.01 -33.36 6.39
CA LEU A 178 -12.82 -32.67 5.89
C LEU A 178 -11.84 -33.61 5.18
N ASN A 179 -11.72 -34.84 5.69
CA ASN A 179 -10.79 -35.86 5.18
C ASN A 179 -11.38 -36.76 4.08
N MET A 180 -12.58 -36.46 3.58
CA MET A 180 -13.15 -37.18 2.45
C MET A 180 -12.53 -36.78 1.10
N ARG A 181 -12.43 -37.76 0.19
CA ARG A 181 -12.13 -37.52 -1.23
C ARG A 181 -13.28 -36.74 -1.90
N SER A 182 -13.00 -36.17 -3.07
CA SER A 182 -14.00 -35.45 -3.86
C SER A 182 -15.20 -36.32 -4.21
N VAL A 183 -16.36 -35.67 -4.25
CA VAL A 183 -17.64 -36.29 -4.61
C VAL A 183 -17.72 -36.42 -6.13
N SER A 184 -17.85 -37.65 -6.62
CA SER A 184 -18.07 -37.92 -8.05
C SER A 184 -19.40 -37.32 -8.52
N SER A 185 -19.31 -36.13 -9.10
CA SER A 185 -20.42 -35.32 -9.60
C SER A 185 -19.91 -34.42 -10.73
N PRO A 186 -20.73 -34.10 -11.75
CA PRO A 186 -20.40 -33.06 -12.74
C PRO A 186 -20.12 -31.68 -12.13
N LEU A 187 -20.45 -31.47 -10.85
CA LEU A 187 -20.16 -30.24 -10.10
C LEU A 187 -18.73 -30.17 -9.55
N GLU A 188 -17.95 -31.26 -9.58
CA GLU A 188 -16.63 -31.38 -8.93
C GLU A 188 -15.68 -30.21 -9.23
N ASN A 189 -15.69 -29.66 -10.44
CA ASN A 189 -14.90 -28.47 -10.80
C ASN A 189 -15.76 -27.26 -11.22
N PHE A 190 -17.09 -27.40 -11.23
CA PHE A 190 -18.03 -26.38 -11.71
C PHE A 190 -17.98 -25.12 -10.84
N TYR A 191 -18.02 -25.29 -9.51
CA TYR A 191 -18.03 -24.15 -8.59
C TYR A 191 -16.65 -23.53 -8.45
N TYR A 192 -15.55 -24.31 -8.48
CA TYR A 192 -14.19 -23.77 -8.50
C TYR A 192 -13.96 -22.79 -9.66
N LEU A 193 -14.31 -23.17 -10.88
CA LEU A 193 -14.09 -22.34 -12.08
C LEU A 193 -14.95 -21.06 -12.07
N LEU A 194 -16.17 -21.12 -11.51
CA LEU A 194 -16.99 -19.92 -11.27
C LEU A 194 -16.43 -19.02 -10.16
N ALA A 195 -15.83 -19.60 -9.13
CA ALA A 195 -15.22 -18.87 -8.03
C ALA A 195 -13.97 -18.11 -8.47
N ASP A 196 -13.05 -18.80 -9.16
CA ASP A 196 -11.85 -18.20 -9.76
C ASP A 196 -12.22 -17.06 -10.72
N TYR A 197 -13.11 -17.32 -11.68
CA TYR A 197 -13.60 -16.28 -12.58
C TYR A 197 -14.15 -15.07 -11.83
N SER A 198 -14.98 -15.29 -10.81
CA SER A 198 -15.56 -14.20 -10.02
C SER A 198 -14.48 -13.42 -9.26
N MET A 199 -13.46 -14.11 -8.74
CA MET A 199 -12.31 -13.52 -8.06
C MET A 199 -11.46 -12.66 -9.00
N LYS A 200 -11.00 -13.20 -10.13
CA LYS A 200 -10.22 -12.45 -11.14
C LYS A 200 -11.05 -11.36 -11.84
N ASN A 201 -12.37 -11.30 -11.61
CA ASN A 201 -13.28 -10.22 -12.04
C ASN A 201 -13.83 -9.39 -10.86
N ASN A 202 -13.09 -9.32 -9.74
CA ASN A 202 -13.34 -8.42 -8.60
C ASN A 202 -14.73 -8.56 -7.95
N SER A 203 -15.37 -9.72 -8.12
CA SER A 203 -16.70 -10.05 -7.57
C SER A 203 -16.53 -10.93 -6.32
N ARG A 204 -15.93 -10.35 -5.26
CA ARG A 204 -15.42 -11.07 -4.07
C ARG A 204 -16.50 -11.93 -3.39
N ASP A 205 -17.71 -11.41 -3.18
CA ASP A 205 -18.76 -12.13 -2.43
C ASP A 205 -19.30 -13.33 -3.21
N ASP A 206 -19.45 -13.19 -4.53
CA ASP A 206 -19.75 -14.29 -5.46
C ASP A 206 -18.63 -15.35 -5.42
N ALA A 207 -17.35 -14.92 -5.43
CA ALA A 207 -16.20 -15.82 -5.35
C ALA A 207 -16.17 -16.62 -4.04
N ILE A 208 -16.28 -15.95 -2.87
CA ILE A 208 -16.35 -16.59 -1.55
C ILE A 208 -17.48 -17.62 -1.51
N LYS A 209 -18.67 -17.25 -2.00
CA LYS A 209 -19.83 -18.15 -2.08
C LYS A 209 -19.51 -19.38 -2.92
N TYR A 210 -18.97 -19.21 -4.13
CA TYR A 210 -18.69 -20.34 -5.01
C TYR A 210 -17.54 -21.23 -4.49
N TYR A 211 -16.49 -20.68 -3.86
CA TYR A 211 -15.46 -21.50 -3.20
C TYR A 211 -16.04 -22.33 -2.03
N PHE A 212 -16.94 -21.76 -1.22
CA PHE A 212 -17.64 -22.52 -0.17
C PHE A 212 -18.59 -23.59 -0.72
N MET A 213 -19.13 -23.42 -1.93
CA MET A 213 -19.89 -24.47 -2.61
C MET A 213 -18.96 -25.58 -3.14
N ASP A 214 -17.82 -25.22 -3.75
CA ASP A 214 -16.80 -26.17 -4.21
C ASP A 214 -16.27 -27.05 -3.07
N VAL A 215 -15.89 -26.44 -1.94
CA VAL A 215 -15.43 -27.14 -0.72
C VAL A 215 -16.40 -28.22 -0.24
N GLY A 216 -17.72 -28.06 -0.44
CA GLY A 216 -18.70 -29.09 -0.07
C GLY A 216 -18.74 -30.31 -0.97
N PHE A 217 -18.22 -30.20 -2.21
CA PHE A 217 -17.99 -31.33 -3.12
C PHE A 217 -16.54 -31.82 -3.08
N ASN A 218 -15.58 -30.94 -2.77
CA ASN A 218 -14.15 -31.25 -2.73
C ASN A 218 -13.46 -30.56 -1.52
N PRO A 219 -13.58 -31.11 -0.30
CA PRO A 219 -12.97 -30.54 0.90
C PRO A 219 -11.44 -30.67 0.95
N GLN A 220 -10.84 -31.31 -0.07
CA GLN A 220 -9.40 -31.52 -0.24
C GLN A 220 -8.76 -30.50 -1.21
N ARG A 221 -9.52 -29.61 -1.87
CA ARG A 221 -8.94 -28.62 -2.78
C ARG A 221 -8.27 -27.48 -2.02
N ILE A 222 -6.93 -27.49 -2.00
CA ILE A 222 -6.08 -26.46 -1.38
C ILE A 222 -6.47 -25.06 -1.88
N ASP A 223 -6.60 -24.87 -3.19
CA ASP A 223 -6.92 -23.57 -3.81
C ASP A 223 -8.21 -22.93 -3.30
N SER A 224 -9.26 -23.71 -3.03
CA SER A 224 -10.52 -23.16 -2.53
C SER A 224 -10.39 -22.68 -1.08
N TRP A 225 -9.70 -23.45 -0.24
CA TRP A 225 -9.39 -23.02 1.13
C TRP A 225 -8.46 -21.81 1.16
N ALA A 226 -7.40 -21.81 0.34
CA ALA A 226 -6.47 -20.71 0.19
C ALA A 226 -7.18 -19.43 -0.30
N ALA A 227 -8.00 -19.52 -1.34
CA ALA A 227 -8.72 -18.37 -1.88
C ALA A 227 -9.76 -17.80 -0.90
N ILE A 228 -10.49 -18.64 -0.14
CA ILE A 228 -11.36 -18.17 0.95
C ILE A 228 -10.53 -17.45 2.02
N ALA A 229 -9.40 -18.04 2.44
CA ALA A 229 -8.53 -17.46 3.46
C ALA A 229 -8.00 -16.08 3.04
N LEU A 230 -7.49 -15.95 1.82
CA LEU A 230 -7.01 -14.69 1.23
C LEU A 230 -8.15 -13.66 1.07
N CYS A 231 -9.34 -14.07 0.64
CA CYS A 231 -10.52 -13.19 0.61
C CYS A 231 -10.83 -12.61 2.00
N LYS A 232 -10.76 -13.45 3.04
CA LYS A 232 -11.09 -13.07 4.42
C LYS A 232 -9.98 -12.26 5.08
N ALA A 233 -8.71 -12.53 4.77
CA ALA A 233 -7.58 -11.69 5.16
C ALA A 233 -7.68 -10.27 4.56
N ALA A 234 -8.06 -10.14 3.28
CA ALA A 234 -8.29 -8.84 2.65
C ALA A 234 -9.48 -8.09 3.27
N GLU A 235 -10.56 -8.79 3.63
CA GLU A 235 -11.71 -8.21 4.35
C GLU A 235 -11.33 -7.72 5.77
N ILE A 236 -10.42 -8.43 6.46
CA ILE A 236 -9.83 -7.99 7.74
C ILE A 236 -8.97 -6.73 7.52
N ASP A 237 -8.11 -6.73 6.50
CA ASP A 237 -7.25 -5.59 6.19
C ASP A 237 -8.05 -4.31 5.92
N GLU A 238 -9.04 -4.36 5.03
CA GLU A 238 -9.93 -3.22 4.73
C GLU A 238 -10.57 -2.64 6.00
N LYS A 239 -11.08 -3.51 6.89
CA LYS A 239 -11.66 -3.13 8.18
C LYS A 239 -10.62 -2.56 9.16
N MET A 240 -9.36 -3.01 9.10
CA MET A 240 -8.25 -2.46 9.89
C MET A 240 -7.69 -1.14 9.33
N ARG A 241 -7.67 -0.93 8.01
CA ARG A 241 -7.26 0.33 7.35
C ARG A 241 -8.34 1.41 7.44
N SER A 242 -9.61 1.03 7.63
CA SER A 242 -10.71 1.96 7.90
C SER A 242 -10.37 2.96 9.03
N PHE A 243 -10.77 4.21 8.85
CA PHE A 243 -10.61 5.31 9.82
C PHE A 243 -11.93 5.60 10.57
N GLU A 244 -12.88 4.67 10.53
CA GLU A 244 -14.29 4.94 10.81
C GLU A 244 -14.68 4.55 12.26
N SER A 245 -15.06 5.57 13.05
CA SER A 245 -15.76 5.45 14.34
C SER A 245 -15.02 4.81 15.53
N LYS A 246 -15.65 4.91 16.72
CA LYS A 246 -15.25 4.21 17.95
C LYS A 246 -16.02 2.89 18.02
N GLY A 247 -15.35 1.80 18.39
CA GLY A 247 -16.03 0.55 18.73
C GLY A 247 -16.51 -0.33 17.57
N GLN A 248 -16.11 -0.07 16.32
CA GLN A 248 -16.20 -1.11 15.29
C GLN A 248 -15.17 -2.21 15.59
N PHE A 249 -15.64 -3.31 16.17
CA PHE A 249 -14.82 -4.48 16.40
C PHE A 249 -14.69 -5.33 15.12
N LEU A 250 -13.53 -5.96 14.91
CA LEU A 250 -13.40 -6.99 13.89
C LEU A 250 -14.34 -8.16 14.25
N PRO A 251 -15.25 -8.60 13.35
CA PRO A 251 -16.16 -9.70 13.68
C PRO A 251 -15.37 -10.98 13.97
N LEU A 252 -15.54 -11.58 15.15
CA LEU A 252 -14.82 -12.82 15.51
C LEU A 252 -15.05 -13.94 14.48
N LYS A 253 -16.29 -14.05 13.95
CA LYS A 253 -16.64 -15.00 12.89
C LYS A 253 -15.80 -14.83 11.60
N LEU A 254 -15.37 -13.61 11.28
CA LEU A 254 -14.46 -13.32 10.15
C LEU A 254 -13.03 -13.78 10.46
N ILE A 255 -12.54 -13.51 11.67
CA ILE A 255 -11.20 -13.93 12.12
C ILE A 255 -11.10 -15.46 12.16
N HIS A 256 -12.08 -16.14 12.78
CA HIS A 256 -12.14 -17.60 12.83
C HIS A 256 -12.18 -18.22 11.43
N CYS A 257 -12.99 -17.66 10.52
CA CYS A 257 -13.10 -18.11 9.13
C CYS A 257 -11.74 -18.07 8.42
N ALA A 258 -11.01 -16.96 8.52
CA ALA A 258 -9.69 -16.82 7.92
C ALA A 258 -8.67 -17.80 8.52
N ILE A 259 -8.59 -17.89 9.85
CA ILE A 259 -7.67 -18.79 10.56
C ILE A 259 -7.96 -20.27 10.23
N PHE A 260 -9.24 -20.66 10.16
CA PHE A 260 -9.65 -22.01 9.78
C PHE A 260 -9.22 -22.34 8.35
N CYS A 261 -9.50 -21.46 7.39
CA CYS A 261 -9.22 -21.73 5.98
C CYS A 261 -7.71 -21.73 5.69
N PHE A 262 -6.93 -20.86 6.34
CA PHE A 262 -5.45 -20.92 6.26
C PHE A 262 -4.90 -22.23 6.85
N LYS A 263 -5.35 -22.63 8.05
CA LYS A 263 -4.96 -23.91 8.65
C LYS A 263 -5.30 -25.07 7.72
N ARG A 264 -6.53 -25.13 7.18
CA ARG A 264 -6.93 -26.26 6.34
C ARG A 264 -6.17 -26.33 5.02
N ALA A 265 -5.84 -25.20 4.41
CA ALA A 265 -4.97 -25.18 3.23
C ALA A 265 -3.58 -25.77 3.57
N LEU A 266 -2.99 -25.39 4.71
CA LEU A 266 -1.68 -25.87 5.18
C LEU A 266 -1.69 -27.32 5.69
N GLU A 267 -2.83 -27.83 6.17
CA GLU A 267 -3.01 -29.26 6.47
C GLU A 267 -2.98 -30.14 5.20
N LEU A 268 -3.37 -29.58 4.06
CA LEU A 268 -3.42 -30.27 2.76
C LEU A 268 -2.10 -30.14 1.98
N GLU A 269 -1.51 -28.94 1.93
CA GLU A 269 -0.20 -28.69 1.29
C GLU A 269 0.57 -27.59 2.04
N ARG A 270 1.86 -27.85 2.34
CA ARG A 270 2.76 -26.83 2.88
C ARG A 270 3.30 -25.93 1.79
N ASN A 271 2.55 -24.85 1.53
CA ASN A 271 2.85 -23.86 0.51
C ASN A 271 3.38 -22.56 1.14
N GLY A 272 4.57 -22.12 0.74
CA GLY A 272 5.25 -20.96 1.34
C GLY A 272 4.48 -19.64 1.23
N LYS A 273 3.74 -19.42 0.13
CA LYS A 273 2.92 -18.19 -0.04
C LYS A 273 1.78 -18.14 0.98
N ILE A 274 1.17 -19.30 1.25
CA ILE A 274 0.09 -19.44 2.24
C ILE A 274 0.64 -19.24 3.66
N LEU A 275 1.84 -19.76 3.96
CA LEU A 275 2.53 -19.53 5.24
C LEU A 275 2.83 -18.03 5.47
N ILE A 276 3.34 -17.32 4.44
CA ILE A 276 3.65 -15.89 4.48
C ILE A 276 2.37 -15.06 4.72
N GLU A 277 1.32 -15.26 3.91
CA GLU A 277 0.05 -14.51 4.03
C GLU A 277 -0.64 -14.76 5.37
N PHE A 278 -0.66 -16.01 5.84
CA PHE A 278 -1.20 -16.33 7.16
C PHE A 278 -0.37 -15.68 8.29
N GLY A 279 0.96 -15.75 8.19
CA GLY A 279 1.88 -15.11 9.11
C GLY A 279 1.70 -13.58 9.16
N GLN A 280 1.49 -12.93 8.01
CA GLN A 280 1.17 -11.50 7.93
C GLN A 280 -0.15 -11.18 8.61
N MET A 281 -1.23 -11.92 8.33
CA MET A 281 -2.53 -11.71 8.95
C MET A 281 -2.46 -11.82 10.48
N LEU A 282 -1.80 -12.85 11.02
CA LEU A 282 -1.64 -12.99 12.47
C LEU A 282 -0.84 -11.83 13.09
N TYR A 283 0.19 -11.32 12.39
CA TYR A 283 0.94 -10.13 12.82
C TYR A 283 0.11 -8.84 12.81
N TRP A 284 -0.92 -8.75 11.96
CA TRP A 284 -1.88 -7.64 11.99
C TRP A 284 -2.84 -7.78 13.18
N LEU A 285 -3.42 -8.97 13.38
CA LEU A 285 -4.31 -9.29 14.50
C LEU A 285 -3.65 -9.06 15.86
N ALA A 286 -2.37 -9.46 16.02
CA ALA A 286 -1.56 -9.16 17.20
C ALA A 286 -1.36 -7.65 17.49
N GLY A 287 -1.60 -6.79 16.48
CA GLY A 287 -1.57 -5.33 16.60
C GLY A 287 -2.94 -4.68 16.82
N TYR A 288 -3.98 -5.51 16.99
CA TYR A 288 -5.39 -5.17 17.17
C TYR A 288 -5.93 -5.75 18.49
N ASP A 289 -5.86 -7.07 18.65
CA ASP A 289 -6.09 -7.76 19.93
C ASP A 289 -4.82 -7.62 20.78
N LEU A 290 -4.97 -6.99 21.95
CA LEU A 290 -3.87 -6.75 22.89
C LEU A 290 -3.74 -7.85 23.94
N GLU A 291 -4.77 -8.67 24.15
CA GLU A 291 -4.79 -9.74 25.15
C GLU A 291 -4.15 -11.00 24.56
N GLN A 292 -4.57 -11.39 23.35
CA GLN A 292 -3.99 -12.53 22.61
C GLN A 292 -2.73 -12.14 21.80
N SER A 293 -2.30 -10.88 21.89
CA SER A 293 -1.19 -10.29 21.13
C SER A 293 0.09 -11.16 21.09
N ARG A 294 0.50 -11.70 22.25
CA ARG A 294 1.71 -12.54 22.36
C ARG A 294 1.56 -13.89 21.65
N ASP A 295 0.40 -14.52 21.75
CA ASP A 295 0.10 -15.79 21.10
C ASP A 295 0.07 -15.63 19.58
N TYR A 296 -0.60 -14.59 19.08
CA TYR A 296 -0.59 -14.27 17.64
C TYR A 296 0.82 -13.94 17.12
N PHE A 297 1.67 -13.24 17.89
CA PHE A 297 3.08 -13.06 17.51
C PHE A 297 3.87 -14.37 17.50
N GLN A 298 3.64 -15.27 18.45
CA GLN A 298 4.35 -16.57 18.50
C GLN A 298 3.95 -17.47 17.33
N LYS A 299 2.65 -17.55 17.01
CA LYS A 299 2.12 -18.29 15.86
C LYS A 299 2.59 -17.70 14.53
N SER A 300 2.55 -16.37 14.39
CA SER A 300 3.09 -15.65 13.22
C SER A 300 4.57 -15.95 13.01
N TYR A 301 5.38 -15.92 14.09
CA TYR A 301 6.82 -16.20 14.04
C TYR A 301 7.12 -17.62 13.56
N ALA A 302 6.44 -18.64 14.11
CA ALA A 302 6.61 -20.03 13.67
C ALA A 302 6.24 -20.26 12.19
N LEU A 303 5.19 -19.60 11.69
CA LEU A 303 4.80 -19.67 10.27
C LEU A 303 5.87 -19.07 9.33
N PHE A 304 6.58 -18.03 9.76
CA PHE A 304 7.70 -17.46 8.98
C PHE A 304 8.98 -18.29 9.08
N GLU A 305 9.24 -18.98 10.20
CA GLU A 305 10.35 -19.96 10.26
C GLU A 305 10.09 -21.13 9.30
N GLU A 306 8.85 -21.62 9.24
CA GLU A 306 8.46 -22.65 8.28
C GLU A 306 8.52 -22.14 6.82
N ALA A 307 8.03 -20.92 6.56
CA ALA A 307 8.08 -20.30 5.23
C ALA A 307 9.52 -20.19 4.69
N LEU A 308 10.49 -19.87 5.55
CA LEU A 308 11.90 -19.74 5.17
C LEU A 308 12.49 -21.06 4.64
N ALA A 309 12.04 -22.20 5.17
CA ALA A 309 12.46 -23.52 4.72
C ALA A 309 11.74 -23.98 3.43
N VAL A 310 10.54 -23.45 3.14
CA VAL A 310 9.68 -23.89 2.03
C VAL A 310 9.79 -22.98 0.79
N ALA A 311 10.03 -21.67 0.97
CA ALA A 311 10.03 -20.68 -0.12
C ALA A 311 11.20 -19.66 -0.01
N PRO A 312 12.44 -20.07 -0.39
CA PRO A 312 13.60 -19.18 -0.34
C PRO A 312 13.54 -17.99 -1.32
N GLU A 313 12.64 -18.02 -2.31
CA GLU A 313 12.43 -16.91 -3.26
C GLU A 313 11.90 -15.61 -2.60
N GLU A 314 11.28 -15.71 -1.42
CA GLU A 314 10.81 -14.56 -0.63
C GLU A 314 11.52 -14.44 0.73
N ALA A 315 12.78 -14.92 0.80
CA ALA A 315 13.57 -14.96 2.03
C ALA A 315 13.78 -13.57 2.66
N TRP A 316 13.95 -12.50 1.88
CA TRP A 316 14.10 -11.13 2.43
C TRP A 316 12.88 -10.67 3.23
N LEU A 317 11.66 -10.95 2.72
CA LEU A 317 10.39 -10.55 3.35
C LEU A 317 10.18 -11.39 4.61
N THR A 318 10.45 -12.68 4.50
CA THR A 318 10.38 -13.64 5.60
C THR A 318 11.32 -13.25 6.74
N HIS A 319 12.59 -12.97 6.45
CA HIS A 319 13.56 -12.47 7.43
C HIS A 319 13.17 -11.10 8.00
N TYR A 320 12.74 -10.14 7.19
CA TYR A 320 12.24 -8.84 7.66
C TYR A 320 11.05 -8.99 8.61
N MET A 321 10.15 -9.95 8.36
CA MET A 321 9.03 -10.30 9.25
C MET A 321 9.50 -10.98 10.54
N LEU A 322 10.39 -11.97 10.46
CA LEU A 322 11.01 -12.62 11.63
C LEU A 322 11.70 -11.59 12.54
N GLY A 323 12.50 -10.67 12.00
CA GLY A 323 13.11 -9.58 12.76
C GLY A 323 12.09 -8.67 13.44
N LYS A 324 11.00 -8.33 12.72
CA LYS A 324 9.85 -7.57 13.26
C LYS A 324 9.10 -8.31 14.38
N LEU A 325 9.14 -9.64 14.39
CA LEU A 325 8.47 -10.50 15.37
C LEU A 325 9.37 -10.80 16.58
N ALA A 326 10.67 -11.02 16.39
CA ALA A 326 11.67 -11.05 17.44
C ALA A 326 11.69 -9.74 18.25
N GLU A 327 11.56 -8.57 17.59
CA GLU A 327 11.32 -7.26 18.21
C GLU A 327 10.04 -7.17 19.06
N LYS A 328 9.06 -8.07 18.88
CA LYS A 328 7.78 -8.09 19.63
C LYS A 328 7.81 -9.13 20.75
N LEU A 329 8.40 -10.29 20.49
CA LEU A 329 8.60 -11.39 21.45
C LEU A 329 9.74 -11.11 22.46
N LYS A 330 10.56 -10.08 22.20
CA LYS A 330 11.76 -9.68 22.96
C LYS A 330 12.88 -10.74 22.94
N LYS A 331 13.13 -11.37 21.78
CA LYS A 331 14.19 -12.39 21.56
C LYS A 331 15.61 -11.77 21.48
N GLY A 332 15.96 -10.92 22.45
CA GLY A 332 17.27 -10.27 22.53
C GLY A 332 17.64 -9.51 21.24
N ASN A 333 18.82 -9.81 20.70
CA ASN A 333 19.38 -9.19 19.48
C ASN A 333 19.07 -10.00 18.19
N GLU A 334 18.38 -11.13 18.28
CA GLU A 334 18.12 -12.08 17.16
C GLU A 334 17.53 -11.39 15.90
N CYS A 335 16.74 -10.33 16.10
CA CYS A 335 16.18 -9.56 15.00
C CYS A 335 17.24 -8.92 14.08
N LEU A 336 18.45 -8.64 14.58
CA LEU A 336 19.52 -8.04 13.79
C LEU A 336 20.05 -9.04 12.77
N ASN A 337 20.30 -10.30 13.16
CA ASN A 337 20.71 -11.37 12.23
C ASN A 337 19.74 -11.49 11.06
N HIS A 338 18.43 -11.52 11.34
CA HIS A 338 17.41 -11.56 10.28
C HIS A 338 17.39 -10.27 9.44
N TYR A 339 17.51 -9.09 10.04
CA TYR A 339 17.59 -7.85 9.27
C TYR A 339 18.86 -7.79 8.39
N HIS A 340 19.99 -8.35 8.83
CA HIS A 340 21.20 -8.45 8.01
C HIS A 340 21.02 -9.43 6.83
N HIS A 341 20.50 -10.64 7.05
CA HIS A 341 20.18 -11.56 5.93
C HIS A 341 19.16 -10.97 4.94
N ALA A 342 18.20 -10.15 5.40
CA ALA A 342 17.30 -9.44 4.51
C ALA A 342 18.02 -8.36 3.67
N LEU A 343 19.04 -7.68 4.20
CA LEU A 343 19.89 -6.75 3.43
C LEU A 343 20.77 -7.50 2.43
N GLU A 344 21.40 -8.60 2.85
CA GLU A 344 22.29 -9.44 2.02
C GLU A 344 21.54 -9.98 0.80
N TRP A 345 20.35 -10.55 0.99
CA TRP A 345 19.50 -11.05 -0.10
C TRP A 345 19.11 -9.94 -1.09
N MET A 346 18.89 -8.71 -0.61
CA MET A 346 18.51 -7.57 -1.47
C MET A 346 19.71 -6.91 -2.18
N ASP A 347 20.96 -7.11 -1.73
CA ASP A 347 22.16 -6.46 -2.32
C ASP A 347 22.34 -6.84 -3.81
N GLU A 348 22.03 -8.08 -4.18
CA GLU A 348 22.10 -8.57 -5.57
C GLU A 348 21.10 -7.89 -6.54
N PHE A 349 20.00 -7.33 -6.02
CA PHE A 349 18.88 -6.85 -6.82
C PHE A 349 18.58 -5.35 -6.67
N ALA A 350 19.25 -4.67 -5.74
CA ALA A 350 18.89 -3.31 -5.35
C ALA A 350 19.71 -2.23 -6.08
N SER A 351 19.12 -1.04 -6.26
CA SER A 351 19.79 0.11 -6.89
C SER A 351 19.40 1.42 -6.22
N TYR A 352 20.40 2.23 -5.82
CA TYR A 352 20.18 3.40 -4.96
C TYR A 352 20.44 4.72 -5.69
N PRO A 353 19.41 5.30 -6.35
CA PRO A 353 19.52 6.65 -6.87
C PRO A 353 19.82 7.65 -5.75
N ALA A 354 20.48 8.77 -6.11
CA ALA A 354 20.85 9.81 -5.14
C ALA A 354 19.64 10.46 -4.44
N LYS A 355 18.46 10.40 -5.08
CA LYS A 355 17.15 10.63 -4.47
C LYS A 355 16.21 9.52 -4.91
N ILE A 356 15.52 8.90 -3.97
CA ILE A 356 14.54 7.83 -4.22
C ILE A 356 13.19 8.48 -4.54
N PRO A 357 12.55 8.14 -5.68
CA PRO A 357 11.30 8.76 -6.08
C PRO A 357 10.13 8.37 -5.17
N SER A 358 9.12 9.23 -5.03
CA SER A 358 7.90 8.94 -4.25
C SER A 358 6.93 7.97 -4.95
N LYS A 359 7.31 7.43 -6.11
CA LYS A 359 6.63 6.37 -6.86
C LYS A 359 7.70 5.46 -7.46
N THR A 360 7.61 4.17 -7.20
CA THR A 360 8.62 3.17 -7.56
C THR A 360 8.45 2.66 -8.99
N ASN A 361 9.55 2.32 -9.65
CA ASN A 361 9.55 1.26 -10.66
C ASN A 361 9.75 -0.07 -9.91
N SER A 362 8.92 -1.07 -10.17
CA SER A 362 8.98 -2.36 -9.46
C SER A 362 10.30 -3.10 -9.71
N GLY A 363 10.80 -3.80 -8.69
CA GLY A 363 11.99 -4.65 -8.78
C GLY A 363 13.34 -3.98 -8.53
N THR A 364 13.39 -2.85 -7.80
CA THR A 364 14.65 -2.15 -7.43
C THR A 364 14.98 -2.16 -5.92
N PHE A 365 14.12 -2.77 -5.09
CA PHE A 365 14.26 -2.98 -3.63
C PHE A 365 14.67 -1.76 -2.77
N CYS A 366 14.49 -0.55 -3.32
CA CYS A 366 15.07 0.68 -2.77
C CYS A 366 14.28 1.31 -1.61
N HIS A 367 13.00 0.95 -1.42
CA HIS A 367 12.24 1.31 -0.21
C HIS A 367 12.34 0.23 0.88
N GLU A 368 12.51 -1.02 0.44
CA GLU A 368 12.52 -2.25 1.22
C GLU A 368 13.78 -2.30 2.08
N THR A 369 14.95 -2.24 1.43
CA THR A 369 16.26 -2.13 2.09
C THR A 369 16.35 -0.87 2.94
N LEU A 370 15.74 0.25 2.52
CA LEU A 370 15.74 1.50 3.29
C LEU A 370 14.96 1.37 4.60
N GLU A 371 13.84 0.63 4.62
CA GLU A 371 13.16 0.28 5.86
C GLU A 371 14.02 -0.65 6.72
N VAL A 372 14.66 -1.69 6.16
CA VAL A 372 15.48 -2.64 6.94
C VAL A 372 16.72 -1.94 7.55
N PHE A 373 17.39 -1.10 6.78
CA PHE A 373 18.48 -0.22 7.24
C PHE A 373 18.00 0.76 8.34
N TYR A 374 16.81 1.33 8.17
CA TYR A 374 16.14 2.08 9.23
C TYR A 374 15.83 1.21 10.47
N ARG A 375 15.47 -0.08 10.32
CA ARG A 375 15.14 -0.98 11.44
C ARG A 375 16.34 -1.30 12.31
N ILE A 376 17.49 -1.64 11.73
CA ILE A 376 18.73 -1.88 12.48
C ILE A 376 19.13 -0.60 13.23
N THR A 377 19.19 0.54 12.53
CA THR A 377 19.45 1.86 13.14
C THR A 377 18.46 2.20 14.26
N ALA A 378 17.17 1.89 14.07
CA ALA A 378 16.11 2.09 15.07
C ALA A 378 16.13 1.06 16.20
N PHE A 379 16.77 -0.09 16.06
CA PHE A 379 16.96 -1.07 17.13
C PHE A 379 18.06 -0.63 18.09
N VAL A 380 19.24 -0.31 17.56
CA VAL A 380 20.37 0.23 18.35
C VAL A 380 19.97 1.48 19.12
N THR A 381 19.29 2.43 18.46
CA THR A 381 18.83 3.66 19.14
C THR A 381 17.67 3.43 20.10
N LYS A 382 16.84 2.37 19.94
CA LYS A 382 15.84 1.96 20.94
C LYS A 382 16.49 1.45 22.24
N LYS A 383 17.59 0.70 22.14
CA LYS A 383 18.35 0.19 23.29
C LYS A 383 19.04 1.32 24.06
N TYR A 384 19.71 2.24 23.35
CA TYR A 384 20.29 3.43 23.97
C TYR A 384 19.23 4.32 24.67
N GLU A 385 18.06 4.51 24.04
CA GLU A 385 16.90 5.19 24.65
C GLU A 385 16.31 4.46 25.89
N ALA A 386 16.70 3.21 26.15
CA ALA A 386 16.31 2.42 27.32
C ALA A 386 17.40 2.35 28.40
N GLY A 387 18.56 2.97 28.17
CA GLY A 387 19.73 2.89 29.06
C GLY A 387 20.56 1.61 28.93
N GLU A 388 20.31 0.79 27.90
CA GLU A 388 21.13 -0.38 27.61
C GLU A 388 22.47 0.02 26.99
N ASP A 389 23.52 -0.77 27.25
CA ASP A 389 24.77 -0.67 26.48
C ASP A 389 24.51 -1.08 25.03
N VAL A 390 25.18 -0.40 24.09
CA VAL A 390 25.10 -0.68 22.65
C VAL A 390 26.48 -0.88 22.02
N LEU A 391 27.56 -0.93 22.81
CA LEU A 391 28.93 -1.11 22.31
C LEU A 391 29.13 -2.46 21.62
N ASP A 392 28.43 -3.50 22.07
CA ASP A 392 28.38 -4.81 21.43
C ASP A 392 27.76 -4.76 20.01
N LEU A 393 26.86 -3.80 19.76
CA LEU A 393 26.15 -3.62 18.49
C LEU A 393 26.95 -2.79 17.46
N LYS A 394 28.24 -2.54 17.74
CA LYS A 394 29.15 -1.85 16.82
C LYS A 394 29.26 -2.58 15.48
N ASN A 395 29.20 -3.92 15.49
CA ASN A 395 29.38 -4.74 14.29
C ASN A 395 28.18 -4.61 13.33
N ASP A 396 26.96 -4.58 13.85
CA ASP A 396 25.74 -4.35 13.05
C ASP A 396 25.79 -2.98 12.36
N ILE A 397 26.24 -1.95 13.09
CA ILE A 397 26.38 -0.59 12.57
C ILE A 397 27.56 -0.46 11.58
N LEU A 398 28.66 -1.23 11.75
CA LEU A 398 29.71 -1.34 10.73
C LEU A 398 29.21 -2.06 9.47
N GLY A 399 28.43 -3.13 9.62
CA GLY A 399 27.79 -3.83 8.50
C GLY A 399 26.85 -2.92 7.71
N LEU A 400 26.11 -2.04 8.39
CA LEU A 400 25.30 -1.02 7.71
C LEU A 400 26.13 -0.07 6.82
N LEU A 401 27.40 0.22 7.12
CA LEU A 401 28.25 1.08 6.27
C LEU A 401 28.55 0.44 4.91
N GLN A 402 28.53 -0.89 4.84
CA GLN A 402 28.79 -1.65 3.62
C GLN A 402 27.52 -1.88 2.77
N SER A 403 26.34 -1.54 3.32
CA SER A 403 25.04 -1.63 2.66
C SER A 403 24.98 -0.78 1.39
N PRO A 404 24.26 -1.21 0.32
CA PRO A 404 24.18 -0.47 -0.93
C PRO A 404 23.49 0.90 -0.82
N ILE A 405 22.91 1.23 0.34
CA ILE A 405 22.41 2.58 0.68
C ILE A 405 23.56 3.59 0.88
N PHE A 406 24.76 3.15 1.24
CA PHE A 406 25.94 4.00 1.32
C PHE A 406 26.64 4.15 -0.03
N THR A 407 26.79 3.08 -0.80
CA THR A 407 27.34 3.19 -2.16
C THR A 407 26.42 4.00 -3.07
N ARG A 408 27.02 4.88 -3.87
CA ARG A 408 26.36 5.46 -5.04
C ARG A 408 26.72 4.58 -6.23
N ASN A 409 25.84 4.49 -7.22
CA ASN A 409 26.17 3.86 -8.50
C ASN A 409 27.41 4.58 -9.10
N GLY A 410 28.59 3.94 -9.03
CA GLY A 410 29.87 4.49 -9.48
C GLY A 410 30.77 5.17 -8.42
N GLU A 411 30.47 5.07 -7.11
CA GLU A 411 31.41 5.44 -6.04
C GLU A 411 31.94 4.18 -5.32
N GLU A 412 33.14 4.26 -4.75
CA GLU A 412 33.80 3.14 -4.06
C GLU A 412 33.04 2.70 -2.79
N LYS A 413 33.22 1.44 -2.37
CA LYS A 413 32.64 0.95 -1.11
C LYS A 413 33.25 1.71 0.07
N VAL A 414 32.41 2.13 1.02
CA VAL A 414 32.85 2.79 2.25
C VAL A 414 33.74 1.85 3.04
N ASP A 415 35.00 2.23 3.24
CA ASP A 415 35.96 1.48 4.04
C ASP A 415 35.58 1.53 5.53
N ALA A 416 34.90 0.48 5.97
CA ALA A 416 34.46 0.31 7.34
C ALA A 416 35.63 0.24 8.35
N THR A 417 36.86 -0.04 7.93
CA THR A 417 38.02 -0.14 8.85
C THR A 417 38.45 1.21 9.43
N GLN A 418 38.06 2.31 8.77
CA GLN A 418 38.29 3.68 9.22
C GLN A 418 37.38 4.07 10.40
N PHE A 419 36.29 3.33 10.63
CA PHE A 419 35.29 3.63 11.66
C PHE A 419 35.60 2.90 12.97
N ARG A 420 36.15 3.64 13.94
CA ARG A 420 36.41 3.12 15.29
C ARG A 420 35.34 3.58 16.26
N PHE A 421 34.45 2.66 16.63
CA PHE A 421 33.46 2.86 17.69
C PHE A 421 34.05 2.39 19.04
N ALA A 422 34.35 3.35 19.93
CA ALA A 422 34.93 3.08 21.25
C ALA A 422 33.90 3.24 22.38
N THR A 423 32.82 3.97 22.12
CA THR A 423 31.78 4.33 23.09
C THR A 423 30.38 4.28 22.49
N ASN A 424 29.38 4.23 23.38
CA ASN A 424 27.97 4.43 23.01
C ASN A 424 27.67 5.81 22.41
N ALA A 425 28.57 6.80 22.56
CA ALA A 425 28.42 8.07 21.85
C ALA A 425 28.65 7.90 20.34
N ASP A 426 29.71 7.19 19.96
CA ASP A 426 30.16 7.07 18.58
C ASP A 426 29.17 6.28 17.72
N ILE A 427 28.60 5.22 18.31
CA ILE A 427 27.57 4.37 17.69
C ILE A 427 26.28 5.16 17.48
N VAL A 428 25.80 5.87 18.49
CA VAL A 428 24.58 6.69 18.36
C VAL A 428 24.79 7.87 17.42
N GLN A 429 26.01 8.44 17.38
CA GLN A 429 26.38 9.45 16.39
C GLN A 429 26.39 8.89 14.95
N GLN A 430 26.80 7.64 14.75
CA GLN A 430 26.62 6.97 13.47
C GLN A 430 25.14 6.71 13.17
N CYS A 431 24.33 6.29 14.14
CA CYS A 431 22.89 6.15 13.93
C CYS A 431 22.20 7.48 13.54
N ILE A 432 22.67 8.61 14.07
CA ILE A 432 22.25 9.95 13.63
C ILE A 432 22.60 10.16 12.15
N ARG A 433 23.87 9.92 11.75
CA ARG A 433 24.30 10.00 10.33
C ARG A 433 23.50 9.05 9.42
N ASN A 434 23.13 7.86 9.89
CA ASN A 434 22.28 6.93 9.16
C ASN A 434 20.87 7.50 8.93
N TYR A 435 20.23 8.12 9.93
CA TYR A 435 18.95 8.80 9.76
C TYR A 435 19.03 9.99 8.79
N GLU A 436 20.13 10.75 8.85
CA GLU A 436 20.38 11.87 7.94
C GLU A 436 20.55 11.39 6.48
N LEU A 437 21.25 10.27 6.26
CA LEU A 437 21.38 9.64 4.94
C LEU A 437 20.02 9.15 4.40
N ILE A 438 19.20 8.50 5.24
CA ILE A 438 17.83 8.11 4.88
C ILE A 438 17.02 9.34 4.45
N LEU A 439 17.08 10.45 5.20
CA LEU A 439 16.32 11.67 4.89
C LEU A 439 16.87 12.41 3.66
N LYS A 440 18.19 12.38 3.43
CA LYS A 440 18.83 12.93 2.23
C LYS A 440 18.41 12.19 0.95
N ARG A 441 18.33 10.85 0.99
CA ARG A 441 17.87 10.02 -0.15
C ARG A 441 16.34 10.01 -0.28
N TYR A 442 15.58 9.97 0.82
CA TYR A 442 14.11 9.90 0.81
C TYR A 442 13.50 10.85 1.87
N PRO A 443 13.30 12.14 1.55
CA PRO A 443 12.80 13.16 2.49
C PRO A 443 11.39 12.96 3.02
N GLN A 444 10.67 11.92 2.56
CA GLN A 444 9.33 11.56 3.03
C GLN A 444 9.35 10.52 4.18
N HIS A 445 10.54 10.13 4.67
CA HIS A 445 10.65 9.12 5.72
C HIS A 445 10.30 9.66 7.13
N TYR A 446 9.01 9.83 7.39
CA TYR A 446 8.46 10.30 8.67
C TYR A 446 8.95 9.50 9.90
N LYS A 447 9.33 8.22 9.71
CA LYS A 447 9.90 7.37 10.78
C LYS A 447 11.29 7.83 11.21
N SER A 448 12.15 8.28 10.27
CA SER A 448 13.48 8.81 10.57
C SER A 448 13.40 10.17 11.27
N TYR A 449 12.54 11.09 10.80
CA TYR A 449 12.32 12.36 11.50
C TYR A 449 11.89 12.16 12.96
N TYR A 450 10.95 11.23 13.20
CA TYR A 450 10.52 10.89 14.56
C TYR A 450 11.69 10.40 15.43
N ARG A 451 12.54 9.53 14.90
CA ARG A 451 13.70 8.98 15.63
C ARG A 451 14.77 10.04 15.91
N LEU A 452 15.15 10.81 14.89
CA LEU A 452 16.15 11.88 15.01
C LEU A 452 15.70 12.94 16.02
N ALA A 453 14.42 13.34 15.97
CA ALA A 453 13.83 14.26 16.95
C ALA A 453 13.74 13.64 18.36
N LYS A 454 13.42 12.33 18.49
CA LYS A 454 13.37 11.67 19.80
C LYS A 454 14.78 11.62 20.43
N LEU A 455 15.83 11.35 19.65
CA LEU A 455 17.21 11.42 20.13
C LEU A 455 17.58 12.83 20.61
N ALA A 456 17.23 13.88 19.85
CA ALA A 456 17.46 15.27 20.28
C ALA A 456 16.71 15.61 21.59
N TYR A 457 15.47 15.13 21.76
CA TYR A 457 14.69 15.30 23.00
C TYR A 457 15.28 14.52 24.19
N HIS A 458 15.82 13.32 23.94
CA HIS A 458 16.51 12.49 24.94
C HIS A 458 17.89 13.06 25.31
N ALA A 459 18.55 13.77 24.39
CA ALA A 459 19.77 14.55 24.63
C ALA A 459 19.48 15.96 25.19
N ASP A 460 18.36 16.09 25.90
CA ASP A 460 17.84 17.28 26.59
C ASP A 460 17.68 18.57 25.74
N ASN A 461 17.61 18.45 24.41
CA ASN A 461 17.40 19.58 23.50
C ASN A 461 16.01 19.53 22.83
N PRO A 462 14.92 19.90 23.55
CA PRO A 462 13.56 19.93 23.01
C PRO A 462 13.37 20.98 21.91
N SER A 463 14.22 22.02 21.86
CA SER A 463 14.21 23.04 20.80
C SER A 463 14.67 22.47 19.46
N LEU A 464 15.76 21.69 19.45
CA LEU A 464 16.23 20.96 18.27
C LEU A 464 15.23 19.86 17.87
N ALA A 465 14.68 19.12 18.84
CA ALA A 465 13.63 18.14 18.60
C ALA A 465 12.38 18.77 17.96
N LYS A 466 11.95 19.96 18.43
CA LYS A 466 10.91 20.77 17.77
C LYS A 466 11.33 21.07 16.33
N LYS A 467 12.52 21.64 16.10
CA LYS A 467 13.02 22.02 14.76
C LYS A 467 13.00 20.87 13.75
N ILE A 468 13.40 19.65 14.16
CA ILE A 468 13.45 18.46 13.28
C ILE A 468 12.05 18.03 12.81
N ILE A 469 10.99 18.24 13.60
CA ILE A 469 9.63 17.89 13.19
C ILE A 469 8.88 19.10 12.60
N LEU A 470 9.10 20.30 13.13
CA LEU A 470 8.28 21.49 12.91
C LEU A 470 9.10 22.79 13.04
N VAL A 471 9.44 23.40 11.90
CA VAL A 471 9.97 24.78 11.84
C VAL A 471 8.85 25.81 11.86
N GLU A 472 9.06 26.92 12.56
CA GLU A 472 8.17 28.09 12.59
C GLU A 472 8.39 28.99 11.37
N LYS A 473 7.30 29.35 10.67
CA LYS A 473 7.38 30.05 9.37
C LYS A 473 7.76 31.53 9.46
N ASN A 474 7.97 32.07 10.65
CA ASN A 474 8.17 33.51 10.90
C ASN A 474 9.58 33.86 11.41
N SER A 475 10.43 32.87 11.74
CA SER A 475 11.73 33.10 12.41
C SER A 475 12.88 33.41 11.43
N GLN A 476 12.64 34.25 10.40
CA GLN A 476 13.67 34.58 9.41
C GLN A 476 14.86 35.36 10.00
N ASN A 477 14.66 36.09 11.11
CA ASN A 477 15.72 36.84 11.80
C ASN A 477 16.42 36.03 12.91
N SER A 478 16.26 34.70 12.94
CA SER A 478 16.90 33.80 13.90
C SER A 478 17.89 32.85 13.21
N GLN A 479 18.76 33.40 12.34
CA GLN A 479 19.71 32.62 11.51
C GLN A 479 21.15 32.56 12.04
N LYS A 480 21.45 33.13 13.21
CA LYS A 480 22.74 32.98 13.88
C LYS A 480 22.50 32.60 15.34
N GLU A 481 23.20 31.54 15.77
CA GLU A 481 22.98 30.79 17.03
C GLU A 481 21.55 30.19 17.15
N ASP A 482 21.33 29.03 17.77
CA ASP A 482 22.22 28.19 18.60
C ASP A 482 22.65 26.86 17.95
N SER A 483 23.60 26.22 18.64
CA SER A 483 24.22 24.91 18.43
C SER A 483 23.41 23.84 17.66
N LYS A 484 24.03 23.30 16.59
CA LYS A 484 23.71 22.00 15.97
C LYS A 484 24.00 20.77 16.86
N LYS A 485 24.20 20.97 18.18
CA LYS A 485 24.59 19.93 19.12
C LYS A 485 23.54 19.74 20.22
N ALA A 486 23.33 18.50 20.64
CA ALA A 486 22.52 18.16 21.81
C ALA A 486 23.33 17.23 22.71
N GLY A 487 23.77 17.75 23.87
CA GLY A 487 24.81 17.12 24.68
C GLY A 487 26.06 16.83 23.84
N LYS A 488 26.45 15.55 23.81
CA LYS A 488 27.62 15.03 23.07
C LYS A 488 27.38 14.74 21.58
N PHE A 489 26.16 14.96 21.06
CA PHE A 489 25.78 14.57 19.71
C PHE A 489 25.65 15.77 18.77
N GLU A 490 26.02 15.58 17.50
CA GLU A 490 25.94 16.55 16.41
C GLU A 490 24.85 16.17 15.40
N PHE A 491 24.09 17.15 14.93
CA PHE A 491 22.96 16.97 14.01
C PHE A 491 23.09 17.89 12.79
N ASN A 492 22.97 17.32 11.59
CA ASN A 492 22.90 18.07 10.35
C ASN A 492 21.51 18.66 10.11
N ASP A 493 21.42 19.63 9.20
CA ASP A 493 20.13 20.17 8.79
C ASP A 493 19.54 19.28 7.69
N VAL A 494 18.44 18.60 8.02
CA VAL A 494 17.69 17.68 7.16
C VAL A 494 16.34 18.27 6.73
N GLY A 495 16.08 19.55 7.04
CA GLY A 495 14.73 20.13 6.98
C GLY A 495 13.84 19.64 8.12
N SER A 496 12.52 19.66 7.91
CA SER A 496 11.53 19.24 8.92
C SER A 496 10.36 18.49 8.32
N LEU A 497 9.72 17.63 9.11
CA LEU A 497 8.57 16.83 8.67
C LEU A 497 7.34 17.67 8.28
N PHE A 498 6.94 18.65 9.10
CA PHE A 498 5.71 19.43 8.91
C PHE A 498 5.95 20.84 8.32
N VAL A 499 6.81 20.96 7.30
CA VAL A 499 7.06 22.24 6.60
C VAL A 499 5.81 22.73 5.87
N ASP A 500 5.15 21.90 5.07
CA ASP A 500 4.04 22.32 4.19
C ASP A 500 2.68 22.46 4.90
N ARG A 501 2.66 22.33 6.23
CA ARG A 501 1.46 22.54 7.05
C ARG A 501 0.86 23.93 6.83
N ASN A 502 -0.47 23.99 6.82
CA ASN A 502 -1.25 25.21 6.71
C ASN A 502 -2.52 25.15 7.59
N ARG A 503 -3.29 26.25 7.66
CA ARG A 503 -4.47 26.38 8.53
C ARG A 503 -5.61 25.38 8.23
N HIS A 504 -5.60 24.75 7.05
CA HIS A 504 -6.65 23.83 6.58
C HIS A 504 -6.15 22.38 6.41
N ASN A 505 -4.83 22.15 6.48
CA ASN A 505 -4.22 20.82 6.54
C ASN A 505 -2.91 20.87 7.34
N PHE A 506 -2.91 20.26 8.52
CA PHE A 506 -1.71 20.13 9.37
C PHE A 506 -0.66 19.18 8.76
N PHE A 507 -1.12 18.18 7.99
CA PHE A 507 -0.30 17.17 7.34
C PHE A 507 -0.07 17.49 5.85
N GLY A 508 0.06 18.78 5.52
CA GLY A 508 0.50 19.20 4.19
C GLY A 508 1.89 18.64 3.90
N GLY A 509 2.11 18.19 2.66
CA GLY A 509 3.41 17.66 2.19
C GLY A 509 3.73 16.22 2.62
N ILE A 510 2.89 15.58 3.45
CA ILE A 510 3.12 14.23 3.97
C ILE A 510 2.59 13.16 3.01
N TRP A 511 3.47 12.24 2.59
CA TRP A 511 3.10 11.08 1.77
C TRP A 511 3.20 9.77 2.55
N ARG A 512 2.51 8.72 2.08
CA ARG A 512 2.76 7.34 2.51
C ARG A 512 4.01 6.79 1.83
N ILE A 513 4.64 5.80 2.46
CA ILE A 513 5.73 5.04 1.85
C ILE A 513 5.10 4.08 0.82
N PRO A 514 5.54 4.07 -0.46
CA PRO A 514 4.91 3.32 -1.53
C PRO A 514 5.40 1.85 -1.57
N CYS A 515 5.27 1.15 -0.45
CA CYS A 515 5.55 -0.29 -0.34
C CYS A 515 4.53 -0.94 0.59
N GLU A 516 3.75 -1.88 0.06
CA GLU A 516 2.58 -2.44 0.73
C GLU A 516 3.00 -3.49 1.79
N ASP A 517 4.08 -4.24 1.53
CA ASP A 517 4.71 -5.20 2.45
C ASP A 517 5.30 -4.55 3.71
N ILE A 518 5.51 -3.22 3.66
CA ILE A 518 6.06 -2.40 4.74
C ILE A 518 4.97 -1.68 5.54
N ASP A 519 4.00 -1.00 4.89
CA ASP A 519 2.92 -0.25 5.58
C ASP A 519 1.72 -1.14 5.91
N ARG A 520 1.94 -2.01 6.91
CA ARG A 520 0.89 -2.82 7.56
C ARG A 520 -0.30 -1.95 8.02
N PRO A 521 -1.47 -2.55 8.29
CA PRO A 521 -2.69 -1.79 8.59
C PRO A 521 -2.52 -0.84 9.78
N ALA A 522 -2.94 0.41 9.58
CA ALA A 522 -2.82 1.54 10.51
C ALA A 522 -1.39 1.95 10.95
N ALA A 523 -0.30 1.43 10.36
CA ALA A 523 1.05 1.78 10.78
C ALA A 523 1.44 3.23 10.50
N PHE A 524 1.12 3.76 9.31
CA PHE A 524 1.21 5.19 8.97
C PHE A 524 0.62 6.11 10.06
N SER A 525 -0.68 5.92 10.39
CA SER A 525 -1.38 6.68 11.43
C SER A 525 -0.69 6.57 12.79
N LYS A 526 -0.34 5.35 13.23
CA LYS A 526 0.32 5.13 14.53
C LYS A 526 1.71 5.79 14.61
N HIS A 527 2.38 6.10 13.50
CA HIS A 527 3.63 6.87 13.48
C HIS A 527 3.42 8.38 13.41
N LEU A 528 2.51 8.89 12.58
CA LEU A 528 2.20 10.32 12.56
C LEU A 528 1.65 10.80 13.91
N ALA A 529 0.85 9.97 14.59
CA ALA A 529 0.40 10.22 15.95
C ALA A 529 1.57 10.36 16.95
N LYS A 530 2.65 9.57 16.80
CA LYS A 530 3.88 9.72 17.60
C LYS A 530 4.63 11.00 17.27
N CYS A 531 4.68 11.42 16.01
CA CYS A 531 5.28 12.70 15.60
C CYS A 531 4.54 13.86 16.28
N CYS A 532 3.21 13.89 16.21
CA CYS A 532 2.39 14.90 16.87
C CYS A 532 2.56 14.90 18.40
N ARG A 533 2.55 13.72 19.05
CA ARG A 533 2.81 13.59 20.50
C ARG A 533 4.18 14.13 20.89
N LEU A 534 5.23 13.86 20.12
CA LEU A 534 6.57 14.36 20.39
C LEU A 534 6.66 15.89 20.24
N VAL A 535 5.99 16.50 19.24
CA VAL A 535 5.92 17.97 19.15
C VAL A 535 5.18 18.57 20.35
N VAL A 536 4.09 17.97 20.82
CA VAL A 536 3.38 18.42 22.03
C VAL A 536 4.28 18.37 23.26
N LEU A 537 5.03 17.27 23.47
CA LEU A 537 6.01 17.15 24.57
C LEU A 537 7.15 18.18 24.48
N CYS A 538 7.65 18.47 23.26
CA CYS A 538 8.64 19.53 23.06
C CYS A 538 8.07 20.91 23.39
N ALA A 539 6.84 21.19 22.96
CA ALA A 539 6.16 22.46 23.22
C ALA A 539 5.81 22.66 24.70
N GLU A 540 5.39 21.59 25.39
CA GLU A 540 5.19 21.58 26.84
C GLU A 540 6.49 21.88 27.60
N LYS A 541 7.58 21.18 27.28
CA LYS A 541 8.90 21.35 27.91
C LYS A 541 9.57 22.70 27.59
N THR A 542 9.22 23.35 26.48
CA THR A 542 9.67 24.71 26.13
C THR A 542 8.65 25.80 26.48
N HIS A 543 7.53 25.45 27.13
CA HIS A 543 6.40 26.32 27.44
C HIS A 543 5.87 27.11 26.21
N ASP A 544 5.95 26.51 25.02
CA ASP A 544 5.43 27.04 23.75
C ASP A 544 3.91 26.85 23.64
N ILE A 545 3.22 27.59 24.51
CA ILE A 545 1.77 27.66 24.63
C ILE A 545 1.06 28.10 23.33
N VAL A 546 1.75 28.82 22.44
CA VAL A 546 1.21 29.24 21.14
C VAL A 546 1.23 28.08 20.13
N LEU A 547 2.30 27.27 20.11
CA LEU A 547 2.34 26.04 19.32
C LEU A 547 1.33 25.01 19.84
N LEU A 548 1.20 24.86 21.16
CA LEU A 548 0.18 24.01 21.78
C LEU A 548 -1.24 24.42 21.31
N ALA A 549 -1.62 25.70 21.41
CA ALA A 549 -2.91 26.20 20.94
C ALA A 549 -3.12 25.99 19.43
N THR A 550 -2.04 26.10 18.64
CA THR A 550 -2.07 25.86 17.19
C THR A 550 -2.32 24.38 16.86
N ILE A 551 -1.67 23.45 17.57
CA ILE A 551 -1.86 22.00 17.40
C ILE A 551 -3.27 21.58 17.84
N PHE A 552 -3.76 22.10 18.96
CA PHE A 552 -5.13 21.89 19.42
C PHE A 552 -6.15 22.31 18.35
N SER A 553 -6.05 23.56 17.86
CA SER A 553 -6.98 24.10 16.85
C SER A 553 -6.97 23.31 15.53
N ALA A 554 -5.82 22.73 15.18
CA ALA A 554 -5.63 21.91 13.98
C ALA A 554 -6.11 20.45 14.14
N LEU A 555 -6.07 19.87 15.34
CA LEU A 555 -6.39 18.46 15.59
C LEU A 555 -7.76 18.23 16.25
N GLN A 556 -8.39 19.23 16.86
CA GLN A 556 -9.72 19.07 17.45
C GLN A 556 -10.79 18.79 16.38
N LYS A 557 -10.72 19.48 15.24
CA LYS A 557 -11.67 19.32 14.12
C LYS A 557 -11.45 17.97 13.42
N THR A 558 -12.53 17.25 13.15
CA THR A 558 -12.50 16.07 12.28
C THR A 558 -12.17 16.51 10.86
N PRO A 559 -11.08 16.02 10.24
CA PRO A 559 -10.75 16.36 8.86
C PRO A 559 -11.60 15.55 7.86
N ASP A 560 -11.74 16.10 6.65
CA ASP A 560 -12.37 15.43 5.51
C ASP A 560 -11.81 14.01 5.31
N PRO A 561 -12.59 13.03 4.81
CA PRO A 561 -12.12 11.66 4.61
C PRO A 561 -10.79 11.55 3.82
N SER A 562 -10.61 12.38 2.78
CA SER A 562 -9.39 12.47 1.97
C SER A 562 -8.18 13.11 2.70
N LYS A 563 -8.37 13.61 3.93
CA LYS A 563 -7.38 14.26 4.79
C LYS A 563 -7.26 13.56 6.17
N ARG A 564 -7.73 12.31 6.30
CA ARG A 564 -7.59 11.51 7.54
C ARG A 564 -6.20 10.86 7.62
N TYR A 565 -5.25 11.57 8.22
CA TYR A 565 -3.88 11.06 8.50
C TYR A 565 -3.79 10.29 9.84
N LEU A 566 -4.69 10.57 10.78
CA LEU A 566 -4.76 9.93 12.11
C LEU A 566 -6.10 9.20 12.30
N LYS A 567 -6.10 8.08 13.03
CA LYS A 567 -7.32 7.48 13.58
C LYS A 567 -7.93 8.38 14.67
N GLU A 568 -9.26 8.34 14.80
CA GLU A 568 -10.03 9.19 15.72
C GLU A 568 -9.53 9.11 17.18
N ILE A 569 -9.27 7.88 17.65
CA ILE A 569 -8.77 7.61 19.02
C ILE A 569 -7.39 8.25 19.23
N ASP A 570 -6.46 8.07 18.29
CA ASP A 570 -5.13 8.70 18.34
C ASP A 570 -5.25 10.23 18.35
N ARG A 571 -6.17 10.80 17.55
CA ARG A 571 -6.39 12.26 17.47
C ARG A 571 -6.94 12.81 18.79
N GLU A 572 -7.97 12.18 19.37
CA GLU A 572 -8.53 12.57 20.67
C GLU A 572 -7.50 12.52 21.79
N LEU A 573 -6.68 11.46 21.85
CA LEU A 573 -5.61 11.31 22.83
C LEU A 573 -4.51 12.37 22.70
N ILE A 574 -4.35 12.99 21.52
CA ILE A 574 -3.39 14.09 21.32
C ILE A 574 -3.98 15.43 21.73
N TYR A 575 -5.18 15.80 21.25
CA TYR A 575 -5.66 17.17 21.44
C TYR A 575 -6.30 17.42 22.81
N LYS A 576 -6.96 16.41 23.42
CA LYS A 576 -7.70 16.63 24.68
C LYS A 576 -6.83 17.14 25.85
N PRO A 577 -5.62 16.61 26.11
CA PRO A 577 -4.78 17.08 27.23
C PRO A 577 -4.24 18.52 27.05
N ILE A 578 -4.20 19.05 25.82
CA ILE A 578 -3.49 20.28 25.49
C ILE A 578 -4.08 21.50 26.23
N ILE A 579 -5.39 21.56 26.46
CA ILE A 579 -6.02 22.67 27.20
C ILE A 579 -5.46 22.74 28.64
N SER A 580 -5.44 21.61 29.35
CA SER A 580 -4.88 21.54 30.70
C SER A 580 -3.39 21.91 30.74
N THR A 581 -2.60 21.45 29.76
CA THR A 581 -1.19 21.83 29.64
C THR A 581 -1.00 23.33 29.41
N ILE A 582 -1.82 23.96 28.56
CA ILE A 582 -1.78 25.42 28.34
C ILE A 582 -2.10 26.19 29.61
N LEU A 583 -3.20 25.84 30.31
CA LEU A 583 -3.59 26.52 31.55
C LEU A 583 -2.51 26.40 32.64
N SER A 584 -1.91 25.22 32.79
CA SER A 584 -0.79 24.99 33.72
C SER A 584 0.44 25.81 33.37
N CYS A 585 0.83 25.85 32.09
CA CYS A 585 1.93 26.68 31.62
C CYS A 585 1.66 28.18 31.84
N GLN A 586 0.44 28.67 31.62
CA GLN A 586 0.09 30.07 31.85
C GLN A 586 0.18 30.47 33.32
N ASP A 587 -0.26 29.61 34.24
CA ASP A 587 -0.15 29.82 35.69
C ASP A 587 1.32 29.88 36.14
N LEU A 588 2.15 28.93 35.70
CA LEU A 588 3.60 28.95 35.91
C LEU A 588 4.26 30.21 35.33
N MET A 589 3.81 30.65 34.14
CA MET A 589 4.31 31.86 33.47
C MET A 589 3.82 33.18 34.08
N ILE A 590 2.83 33.16 34.99
CA ILE A 590 2.43 34.32 35.80
C ILE A 590 3.17 34.36 37.14
N LYS A 591 3.47 33.19 37.72
CA LYS A 591 4.13 33.07 39.03
C LYS A 591 5.63 33.41 39.02
N GLN A 592 6.27 33.43 37.85
CA GLN A 592 7.65 33.85 37.68
C GLN A 592 7.78 35.38 37.73
N GLN A 593 8.79 35.90 38.43
CA GLN A 593 9.19 37.31 38.33
C GLN A 593 9.76 37.61 36.93
N LEU A 594 9.48 38.79 36.40
CA LEU A 594 9.70 39.15 35.00
C LEU A 594 10.15 40.60 34.83
N SER A 595 11.00 40.85 33.83
CA SER A 595 11.18 42.20 33.28
C SER A 595 9.94 42.64 32.49
N SER A 596 9.71 43.96 32.40
CA SER A 596 8.65 44.57 31.57
C SER A 596 8.64 44.04 30.12
N LEU A 597 9.81 43.77 29.54
CA LEU A 597 9.92 43.22 28.17
C LEU A 597 9.41 41.78 28.09
N GLN A 598 9.73 40.93 29.07
CA GLN A 598 9.23 39.56 29.11
C GLN A 598 7.72 39.51 29.41
N ALA A 599 7.22 40.38 30.30
CA ALA A 599 5.80 40.52 30.57
C ALA A 599 5.00 40.96 29.32
N ARG A 600 5.49 41.97 28.58
CA ARG A 600 4.92 42.39 27.28
C ARG A 600 4.86 41.22 26.29
N LYS A 601 5.94 40.43 26.15
CA LYS A 601 5.96 39.25 25.26
C LYS A 601 4.97 38.15 25.69
N ARG A 602 4.84 37.88 27.00
CA ARG A 602 3.86 36.91 27.53
C ARG A 602 2.42 37.35 27.30
N LEU A 603 2.12 38.65 27.44
CA LEU A 603 0.80 39.19 27.12
C LEU A 603 0.42 38.97 25.65
N VAL A 604 1.33 39.22 24.69
CA VAL A 604 1.10 38.96 23.26
C VAL A 604 0.83 37.48 22.99
N GLN A 605 1.56 36.57 23.65
CA GLN A 605 1.30 35.12 23.57
C GLN A 605 -0.10 34.76 24.09
N PHE A 606 -0.51 35.28 25.25
CA PHE A 606 -1.80 34.97 25.88
C PHE A 606 -2.99 35.52 25.06
N HIS A 607 -2.85 36.71 24.46
CA HIS A 607 -3.83 37.26 23.52
C HIS A 607 -4.00 36.33 22.31
N ARG A 608 -2.89 35.95 21.66
CA ARG A 608 -2.89 35.06 20.49
C ARG A 608 -3.51 33.69 20.77
N ILE A 609 -3.34 33.16 21.99
CA ILE A 609 -4.00 31.92 22.44
C ILE A 609 -5.50 32.13 22.58
N THR A 610 -5.93 33.26 23.15
CA THR A 610 -7.35 33.61 23.32
C THR A 610 -8.05 33.80 21.96
N GLU A 611 -7.34 34.29 20.93
CA GLU A 611 -7.83 34.37 19.55
C GLU A 611 -7.97 32.98 18.88
N LEU A 612 -7.03 32.07 19.13
CA LEU A 612 -7.03 30.69 18.59
C LEU A 612 -8.06 29.78 19.30
N LEU A 613 -8.24 29.94 20.61
CA LEU A 613 -9.06 29.10 21.48
C LEU A 613 -10.38 29.80 21.86
N GLN A 614 -11.20 30.10 20.85
CA GLN A 614 -12.44 30.87 21.01
C GLN A 614 -13.46 30.18 21.94
N LYS A 615 -14.30 30.96 22.65
CA LYS A 615 -15.32 30.47 23.60
C LYS A 615 -16.21 29.33 23.08
N LYS A 616 -16.59 29.36 21.79
CA LYS A 616 -17.40 28.30 21.12
C LYS A 616 -16.67 26.95 21.02
N ILE A 617 -15.34 26.96 21.11
CA ILE A 617 -14.45 25.84 20.82
C ILE A 617 -14.03 25.10 22.10
N ILE A 618 -13.88 25.82 23.22
CA ILE A 618 -13.36 25.31 24.50
C ILE A 618 -14.36 25.41 25.68
N GLY A 619 -15.54 25.99 25.46
CA GLY A 619 -16.54 26.23 26.51
C GLY A 619 -16.35 27.58 27.23
N SER A 620 -17.36 27.95 28.02
CA SER A 620 -17.40 29.23 28.76
C SER A 620 -16.35 29.32 29.86
N GLU A 621 -16.27 28.31 30.72
CA GLU A 621 -15.42 28.29 31.91
C GLU A 621 -13.93 28.39 31.57
N VAL A 622 -13.46 27.55 30.63
CA VAL A 622 -12.07 27.54 30.16
C VAL A 622 -11.70 28.89 29.53
N PHE A 623 -12.59 29.47 28.73
CA PHE A 623 -12.36 30.77 28.10
C PHE A 623 -12.28 31.92 29.12
N SER A 624 -13.10 31.90 30.17
CA SER A 624 -12.98 32.86 31.28
C SER A 624 -11.60 32.77 31.96
N LYS A 625 -11.08 31.55 32.19
CA LYS A 625 -9.74 31.33 32.78
C LYS A 625 -8.62 31.87 31.87
N LEU A 626 -8.70 31.67 30.55
CA LEU A 626 -7.76 32.29 29.59
C LEU A 626 -7.79 33.83 29.67
N GLN A 627 -8.98 34.43 29.74
CA GLN A 627 -9.14 35.88 29.87
C GLN A 627 -8.62 36.41 31.22
N GLU A 628 -8.76 35.66 32.30
CA GLU A 628 -8.22 36.00 33.62
C GLU A 628 -6.68 36.01 33.61
N PHE A 629 -6.05 34.98 33.04
CA PHE A 629 -4.60 34.95 32.86
C PHE A 629 -4.09 36.10 31.96
N MET A 630 -4.83 36.45 30.90
CA MET A 630 -4.50 37.60 30.06
C MET A 630 -4.59 38.94 30.80
N LYS A 631 -5.60 39.12 31.68
CA LYS A 631 -5.71 40.31 32.56
C LYS A 631 -4.54 40.39 33.55
N LYS A 632 -4.16 39.28 34.17
CA LYS A 632 -3.00 39.20 35.08
C LYS A 632 -1.70 39.55 34.36
N ALA A 633 -1.47 39.01 33.16
CA ALA A 633 -0.31 39.35 32.34
C ALA A 633 -0.29 40.82 31.86
N TYR A 634 -1.46 41.44 31.66
CA TYR A 634 -1.57 42.86 31.32
C TYR A 634 -1.15 43.76 32.49
N GLY A 635 -1.59 43.46 33.72
CA GLY A 635 -1.14 44.17 34.92
C GLY A 635 0.39 44.13 35.07
N LEU A 636 0.99 42.93 34.95
CA LEU A 636 2.45 42.73 35.01
C LEU A 636 3.23 43.41 33.87
N ALA A 637 2.56 43.80 32.77
CA ALA A 637 3.21 44.47 31.63
C ALA A 637 3.20 46.00 31.75
N GLN A 638 2.39 46.59 32.65
CA GLN A 638 2.32 48.04 32.86
C GLN A 638 3.26 48.47 34.00
N THR A 639 3.95 49.59 33.77
CA THR A 639 5.00 50.13 34.66
C THR A 639 4.55 51.37 35.42
N SER A 640 3.24 51.49 35.70
CA SER A 640 2.64 52.70 36.28
C SER A 640 1.35 52.37 37.02
N ASP A 641 1.14 52.97 38.19
CA ASP A 641 0.06 52.68 39.16
C ASP A 641 -1.35 53.15 38.72
N ASN A 642 -1.63 53.17 37.41
CA ASN A 642 -2.98 53.38 36.89
C ASN A 642 -3.78 52.07 37.02
N GLU A 643 -4.46 51.87 38.16
CA GLU A 643 -5.45 50.80 38.39
C GLU A 643 -6.74 50.96 37.54
N ARG A 644 -6.60 51.31 36.27
CA ARG A 644 -7.72 51.31 35.32
C ARG A 644 -8.12 49.86 35.06
N ALA A 645 -9.32 49.49 35.51
CA ALA A 645 -9.90 48.16 35.35
C ALA A 645 -9.62 47.59 33.95
N ALA A 646 -8.95 46.44 33.90
CA ALA A 646 -8.43 45.85 32.66
C ALA A 646 -9.58 45.30 31.78
N THR A 647 -10.19 46.19 30.98
CA THR A 647 -11.18 45.83 29.97
C THR A 647 -10.53 45.06 28.83
N LEU A 648 -11.29 44.18 28.19
CA LEU A 648 -10.77 43.40 27.06
C LEU A 648 -10.31 44.33 25.91
N GLU A 649 -10.98 45.45 25.74
CA GLU A 649 -10.66 46.46 24.73
C GLU A 649 -9.35 47.21 25.01
N SER A 650 -9.06 47.57 26.28
CA SER A 650 -7.78 48.21 26.62
C SER A 650 -6.60 47.26 26.41
N ILE A 651 -6.76 45.98 26.78
CA ILE A 651 -5.78 44.92 26.50
C ILE A 651 -5.55 44.79 25.00
N ASN A 652 -6.62 44.64 24.20
CA ASN A 652 -6.51 44.48 22.74
C ASN A 652 -5.86 45.70 22.06
N LYS A 653 -6.14 46.93 22.53
CA LYS A 653 -5.51 48.16 22.04
C LYS A 653 -4.01 48.21 22.40
N TYR A 654 -3.65 47.80 23.61
CA TYR A 654 -2.26 47.74 24.08
C TYR A 654 -1.43 46.66 23.37
N VAL A 655 -2.00 45.46 23.16
CA VAL A 655 -1.35 44.38 22.38
C VAL A 655 -1.13 44.79 20.92
N LYS A 656 -2.10 45.44 20.28
CA LYS A 656 -1.93 46.02 18.94
C LYS A 656 -0.81 47.07 18.90
N ALA A 657 -0.69 47.90 19.93
CA ALA A 657 0.39 48.89 20.04
C ALA A 657 1.77 48.23 20.23
N ILE A 658 1.89 47.16 21.03
CA ILE A 658 3.13 46.36 21.14
C ILE A 658 3.54 45.84 19.76
N ILE A 659 2.63 45.16 19.05
CA ILE A 659 2.93 44.54 17.74
C ILE A 659 3.31 45.60 16.69
N ALA A 660 2.62 46.75 16.68
CA ALA A 660 2.92 47.84 15.76
C ALA A 660 4.26 48.54 16.08
N MET A 661 4.60 48.69 17.37
CA MET A 661 5.90 49.19 17.82
C MET A 661 7.03 48.21 17.48
N GLU A 662 6.86 46.90 17.76
CA GLU A 662 7.85 45.87 17.42
C GLU A 662 8.10 45.80 15.90
N LYS A 663 7.06 46.00 15.07
CA LYS A 663 7.23 46.14 13.61
C LYS A 663 8.01 47.40 13.24
N ALA A 664 7.65 48.56 13.80
CA ALA A 664 8.32 49.83 13.50
C ALA A 664 9.80 49.84 13.92
N VAL A 665 10.15 49.17 15.03
CA VAL A 665 11.54 48.95 15.49
C VAL A 665 12.31 48.01 14.56
N ALA A 666 11.65 47.00 13.98
CA ALA A 666 12.27 46.14 12.97
C ALA A 666 12.46 46.85 11.61
N GLU A 667 11.66 47.88 11.32
CA GLU A 667 11.74 48.69 10.09
C GLU A 667 12.65 49.92 10.24
N SER A 668 12.93 50.38 11.47
CA SER A 668 13.88 51.47 11.76
C SER A 668 14.51 51.34 13.16
N PRO A 669 15.84 51.18 13.28
CA PRO A 669 16.53 51.07 14.56
C PRO A 669 16.39 52.27 15.51
N ASN A 670 15.95 53.43 15.00
CA ASN A 670 15.79 54.66 15.78
C ASN A 670 14.36 54.85 16.35
N ALA A 671 13.47 53.85 16.22
CA ALA A 671 12.13 53.89 16.79
C ALA A 671 12.15 53.68 18.32
N SER A 672 11.14 54.21 19.03
CA SER A 672 11.09 54.08 20.51
C SER A 672 10.77 52.64 20.94
N HIS A 673 11.51 52.14 21.93
CA HIS A 673 11.28 50.85 22.58
C HIS A 673 10.24 50.92 23.73
N ASP A 674 9.74 52.11 24.07
CA ASP A 674 8.65 52.28 25.04
C ASP A 674 7.29 52.39 24.33
N VAL A 675 6.39 51.48 24.72
CA VAL A 675 5.00 51.41 24.26
C VAL A 675 4.20 52.62 24.76
N GLN A 676 4.53 53.18 25.93
CA GLN A 676 3.91 54.42 26.43
C GLN A 676 4.22 55.58 25.48
N ASP A 677 5.46 55.75 25.05
CA ASP A 677 5.87 56.85 24.16
C ASP A 677 5.40 56.65 22.72
N TYR A 678 5.36 55.41 22.22
CA TYR A 678 4.68 55.07 20.96
C TYR A 678 3.18 55.44 21.03
N LEU A 679 2.51 55.14 22.14
CA LEU A 679 1.12 55.52 22.41
C LEU A 679 0.90 57.02 22.70
N LYS A 680 1.94 57.79 23.03
CA LYS A 680 1.89 59.26 23.14
C LYS A 680 2.05 59.91 21.76
N LYS A 681 3.08 59.52 20.99
CA LYS A 681 3.33 60.06 19.65
C LYS A 681 2.12 59.83 18.72
N ASN A 682 1.64 58.58 18.66
CA ASN A 682 0.53 58.21 17.76
C ASN A 682 -0.87 58.56 18.33
N ARG A 683 -0.96 59.53 19.27
CA ARG A 683 -2.24 60.17 19.67
C ARG A 683 -2.48 61.51 18.98
N GLY A 684 -1.47 62.13 18.36
CA GLY A 684 -1.63 63.42 17.67
C GLY A 684 -2.54 63.32 16.43
N ASP A 685 -2.33 62.29 15.62
CA ASP A 685 -2.84 62.19 14.24
C ASP A 685 -4.34 61.80 14.12
N GLN A 686 -5.14 62.06 15.16
CA GLN A 686 -6.60 61.85 15.13
C GLN A 686 -7.41 63.16 15.23
N ILE A 687 -6.78 64.33 15.24
CA ILE A 687 -7.47 65.64 15.28
C ILE A 687 -6.95 66.62 14.21
N GLN A 688 -6.89 66.19 12.94
CA GLN A 688 -7.09 67.05 11.77
C GLN A 688 -7.04 66.22 10.46
N THR A 689 -8.18 66.13 9.76
CA THR A 689 -8.39 66.70 8.41
C THR A 689 -9.79 66.34 7.92
N SER A 690 -10.66 67.33 7.82
CA SER A 690 -11.87 67.26 7.03
C SER A 690 -12.09 68.62 6.36
N ILE A 691 -12.75 68.60 5.19
CA ILE A 691 -13.26 69.74 4.39
C ILE A 691 -12.32 70.35 3.31
N SER A 692 -12.96 70.61 2.17
CA SER A 692 -12.62 71.47 1.02
C SER A 692 -11.60 71.01 -0.04
N LYS A 693 -11.96 71.30 -1.30
CA LYS A 693 -11.16 71.22 -2.54
C LYS A 693 -10.92 72.65 -3.03
N GLN A 694 -9.87 72.88 -3.83
CA GLN A 694 -9.98 73.75 -5.02
C GLN A 694 -8.82 73.53 -6.02
N THR A 695 -9.16 73.52 -7.31
CA THR A 695 -8.28 73.68 -8.50
C THR A 695 -8.46 75.12 -9.02
N PRO A 696 -7.55 75.72 -9.83
CA PRO A 696 -7.30 75.37 -11.25
C PRO A 696 -5.77 75.44 -11.62
N LEU A 697 -5.23 75.42 -12.85
CA LEU A 697 -5.69 75.70 -14.23
C LEU A 697 -5.19 74.67 -15.29
N VAL A 698 -5.58 74.90 -16.56
CA VAL A 698 -5.50 74.07 -17.78
C VAL A 698 -4.96 74.97 -18.93
N PRO A 699 -4.11 74.51 -19.88
CA PRO A 699 -4.61 73.94 -21.16
C PRO A 699 -3.77 72.82 -21.83
N ALA A 700 -4.41 72.13 -22.78
CA ALA A 700 -3.84 71.17 -23.74
C ALA A 700 -3.64 71.82 -25.14
N PRO A 701 -3.18 71.07 -26.16
CA PRO A 701 -4.12 70.46 -27.12
C PRO A 701 -3.76 69.02 -27.56
N GLU A 702 -4.50 68.47 -28.54
CA GLU A 702 -4.58 67.03 -28.86
C GLU A 702 -4.18 66.64 -30.31
N LEU A 703 -4.20 65.32 -30.58
CA LEU A 703 -4.45 64.64 -31.88
C LEU A 703 -3.37 64.70 -33.00
N PRO A 704 -3.41 63.81 -34.04
CA PRO A 704 -4.18 62.57 -34.23
C PRO A 704 -3.32 61.32 -34.56
N LYS A 705 -3.97 60.16 -34.76
CA LYS A 705 -3.40 58.95 -35.44
C LYS A 705 -3.87 58.88 -36.91
N PRO A 706 -3.02 58.39 -37.84
CA PRO A 706 -3.46 57.83 -39.13
C PRO A 706 -3.19 56.31 -39.24
N MET A 707 -3.55 55.72 -40.40
CA MET A 707 -3.55 54.27 -40.69
C MET A 707 -2.71 53.90 -41.93
N ILE A 708 -2.25 52.64 -41.99
CA ILE A 708 -1.89 51.84 -43.18
C ILE A 708 -0.79 52.36 -44.12
N SER A 709 0.25 51.53 -44.32
CA SER A 709 0.78 51.18 -45.65
C SER A 709 1.63 49.89 -45.60
N GLN A 710 1.87 49.30 -46.77
CA GLN A 710 2.68 48.09 -47.01
C GLN A 710 4.17 48.50 -47.16
N THR A 711 5.19 47.65 -47.00
CA THR A 711 5.61 46.56 -47.93
C THR A 711 6.78 45.72 -47.34
N THR A 712 7.09 44.58 -47.99
CA THR A 712 8.43 43.91 -48.21
C THR A 712 9.54 43.99 -47.14
N ASP A 713 10.30 42.92 -46.83
CA ASP A 713 10.51 41.66 -47.56
C ASP A 713 10.95 40.46 -46.66
N SER A 714 11.17 39.32 -47.31
CA SER A 714 11.76 38.04 -46.88
C SER A 714 12.96 38.13 -45.90
N ARG A 715 13.27 37.09 -45.11
CA ARG A 715 13.08 35.63 -45.31
C ARG A 715 12.39 34.96 -44.12
N VAL A 716 11.40 34.06 -44.26
CA VAL A 716 11.26 32.83 -45.10
C VAL A 716 12.13 31.65 -44.57
N VAL A 717 11.59 30.46 -44.26
CA VAL A 717 10.21 30.12 -43.81
C VAL A 717 10.23 28.77 -43.05
N THR A 718 9.56 28.68 -41.89
CA THR A 718 8.38 27.81 -41.63
C THR A 718 8.84 26.62 -40.77
N VAL A 719 8.21 25.43 -40.65
CA VAL A 719 6.85 24.88 -40.88
C VAL A 719 6.74 23.63 -39.94
N ILE A 720 5.63 23.06 -39.48
CA ILE A 720 4.18 23.13 -39.81
C ILE A 720 3.36 23.41 -38.53
N GLN A 721 2.21 24.08 -38.64
CA GLN A 721 1.23 24.33 -37.57
C GLN A 721 -0.14 23.66 -37.91
N PRO A 722 -1.14 23.64 -36.99
CA PRO A 722 -2.20 22.61 -36.95
C PRO A 722 -3.56 23.06 -37.52
N SER A 723 -4.59 22.24 -37.28
CA SER A 723 -6.01 22.63 -37.24
C SER A 723 -6.59 22.13 -35.90
N ALA A 724 -7.33 22.89 -35.07
CA ALA A 724 -8.55 23.69 -35.32
C ALA A 724 -9.74 22.77 -35.70
N VAL A 725 -10.94 22.87 -35.10
CA VAL A 725 -11.85 24.02 -34.87
C VAL A 725 -12.73 23.69 -33.63
N ILE A 726 -12.79 24.51 -32.56
CA ILE A 726 -13.89 25.48 -32.21
C ILE A 726 -15.28 24.81 -32.06
N ASP A 727 -16.13 24.99 -31.04
CA ASP A 727 -16.09 25.55 -29.66
C ASP A 727 -17.47 25.21 -29.00
N LEU A 728 -17.95 25.60 -27.80
CA LEU A 728 -17.55 26.43 -26.64
C LEU A 728 -18.00 25.61 -25.37
N THR A 729 -18.41 26.03 -24.15
CA THR A 729 -18.71 27.32 -23.46
C THR A 729 -18.57 27.12 -21.93
N GLY A 730 -18.34 28.19 -21.14
CA GLY A 730 -18.63 28.23 -19.69
C GLY A 730 -17.41 28.21 -18.76
N GLY A 731 -17.29 29.24 -17.91
CA GLY A 731 -16.14 29.43 -17.00
C GLY A 731 -16.35 28.93 -15.57
N GLY A 732 -15.26 28.56 -14.89
CA GLY A 732 -15.24 28.15 -13.48
C GLY A 732 -13.81 28.06 -12.95
N SER A 733 -13.59 28.37 -11.68
CA SER A 733 -12.24 28.57 -11.11
C SER A 733 -11.69 27.40 -10.31
N SER A 734 -10.44 27.04 -10.62
CA SER A 734 -9.42 26.52 -9.69
C SER A 734 -9.57 25.13 -9.03
N THR A 735 -8.42 24.61 -8.59
CA THR A 735 -8.22 23.39 -7.76
C THR A 735 -8.61 22.05 -8.39
N SER A 736 -7.61 21.30 -8.86
CA SER A 736 -7.74 19.88 -9.20
C SER A 736 -7.78 19.02 -7.93
N PRO A 737 -8.87 18.27 -7.64
CA PRO A 737 -8.92 17.39 -6.48
C PRO A 737 -8.13 16.09 -6.73
N LEU A 738 -7.59 15.50 -5.68
CA LEU A 738 -7.16 14.10 -5.71
C LEU A 738 -8.40 13.21 -5.90
N LYS A 739 -8.35 12.27 -6.85
CA LYS A 739 -9.40 11.26 -7.03
C LYS A 739 -9.53 10.39 -5.77
N PRO A 740 -10.74 9.86 -5.47
CA PRO A 740 -10.92 8.92 -4.38
C PRO A 740 -10.18 7.60 -4.62
N VAL A 741 -10.02 6.83 -3.55
CA VAL A 741 -9.42 5.49 -3.53
C VAL A 741 -10.17 4.55 -4.48
N GLU A 742 -9.46 3.91 -5.41
CA GLU A 742 -10.00 2.75 -6.14
C GLU A 742 -10.24 1.60 -5.16
N PRO A 743 -11.32 0.81 -5.31
CA PRO A 743 -11.56 -0.35 -4.45
C PRO A 743 -10.38 -1.33 -4.55
N VAL A 744 -10.05 -1.98 -3.42
CA VAL A 744 -8.91 -2.89 -3.34
C VAL A 744 -9.05 -4.00 -4.39
N LYS A 745 -8.13 -4.01 -5.35
CA LYS A 745 -7.95 -5.15 -6.25
C LYS A 745 -7.40 -6.32 -5.43
N ILE A 746 -8.26 -7.26 -5.08
CA ILE A 746 -7.78 -8.52 -4.51
C ILE A 746 -7.00 -9.26 -5.60
N VAL A 747 -5.86 -9.86 -5.22
CA VAL A 747 -4.90 -10.52 -6.14
C VAL A 747 -4.24 -9.57 -7.15
N GLN A 748 -3.59 -8.49 -6.68
CA GLN A 748 -2.47 -7.88 -7.44
C GLN A 748 -1.14 -7.71 -6.66
N ALA A 749 -1.12 -7.73 -5.32
CA ALA A 749 0.13 -7.62 -4.55
C ALA A 749 1.16 -8.72 -4.90
N ALA A 750 0.73 -9.98 -4.91
CA ALA A 750 1.55 -11.13 -5.32
C ALA A 750 1.77 -11.25 -6.85
N THR A 751 1.33 -10.28 -7.68
CA THR A 751 1.55 -10.30 -9.15
C THR A 751 2.18 -9.03 -9.70
N THR A 752 2.80 -8.19 -8.86
CA THR A 752 3.73 -7.12 -9.29
C THR A 752 5.16 -7.58 -9.54
N VAL A 753 5.37 -8.87 -9.84
CA VAL A 753 6.53 -9.32 -10.63
C VAL A 753 6.29 -8.88 -12.09
N PRO A 754 7.01 -7.88 -12.63
CA PRO A 754 6.67 -7.34 -13.95
C PRO A 754 6.92 -8.36 -15.06
N ALA A 755 6.00 -8.40 -16.04
CA ALA A 755 5.94 -9.38 -17.13
C ALA A 755 7.12 -9.36 -18.15
N MET A 756 8.23 -8.70 -17.81
CA MET A 756 9.51 -8.84 -18.51
C MET A 756 10.39 -9.96 -17.96
N ARG A 757 10.23 -10.40 -16.69
CA ARG A 757 11.09 -11.47 -16.13
C ARG A 757 10.96 -12.82 -16.86
N GLN A 758 9.81 -13.11 -17.47
CA GLN A 758 9.65 -14.32 -18.31
C GLN A 758 10.30 -14.21 -19.70
N GLN A 759 10.55 -13.01 -20.25
CA GLN A 759 11.13 -12.88 -21.59
C GLN A 759 12.65 -13.17 -21.66
N VAL A 760 13.34 -13.17 -20.51
CA VAL A 760 14.76 -13.56 -20.43
C VAL A 760 14.94 -15.07 -20.22
N VAL A 761 13.96 -15.73 -19.57
CA VAL A 761 14.01 -17.18 -19.28
C VAL A 761 13.37 -18.02 -20.38
N ASN A 762 12.33 -17.51 -21.06
CA ASN A 762 11.67 -18.18 -22.19
C ASN A 762 12.23 -17.76 -23.57
N GLN A 763 13.53 -17.52 -23.67
CA GLN A 763 14.24 -17.87 -24.90
C GLN A 763 14.72 -19.32 -24.77
N PRO A 764 14.09 -20.29 -25.44
CA PRO A 764 14.80 -21.50 -25.78
C PRO A 764 15.96 -21.08 -26.70
N SER A 765 17.18 -21.04 -26.15
CA SER A 765 18.37 -20.89 -26.96
C SER A 765 18.36 -22.03 -27.99
N GLN A 766 18.29 -21.68 -29.27
CA GLN A 766 18.25 -22.65 -30.35
C GLN A 766 19.64 -23.29 -30.51
N ILE A 767 19.97 -24.17 -29.57
CA ILE A 767 21.02 -25.17 -29.70
C ILE A 767 20.54 -26.13 -30.78
N THR A 768 20.86 -25.79 -32.03
CA THR A 768 20.62 -26.68 -33.16
C THR A 768 21.41 -27.98 -32.95
N PRO A 769 20.97 -29.12 -33.52
CA PRO A 769 21.73 -30.37 -33.40
C PRO A 769 23.20 -30.24 -33.83
N ALA A 770 23.50 -29.30 -34.74
CA ALA A 770 24.86 -28.96 -35.17
C ALA A 770 25.73 -28.32 -34.06
N SER A 771 25.18 -27.42 -33.23
CA SER A 771 25.95 -26.82 -32.13
C SER A 771 26.10 -27.73 -30.92
N LEU A 772 25.18 -28.71 -30.74
CA LEU A 772 25.39 -29.80 -29.80
C LEU A 772 26.50 -30.76 -30.28
N ALA A 773 26.51 -31.12 -31.57
CA ALA A 773 27.54 -31.98 -32.15
C ALA A 773 28.96 -31.37 -32.04
N ALA A 774 29.09 -30.05 -32.19
CA ALA A 774 30.36 -29.33 -32.04
C ALA A 774 30.98 -29.43 -30.62
N LEU A 775 30.17 -29.68 -29.58
CA LEU A 775 30.65 -29.90 -28.20
C LEU A 775 31.15 -31.33 -27.95
N PHE A 776 30.87 -32.28 -28.85
CA PHE A 776 31.30 -33.68 -28.74
C PHE A 776 32.37 -34.09 -29.77
N SER A 777 32.66 -33.25 -30.77
CA SER A 777 33.78 -33.47 -31.69
C SER A 777 35.13 -33.19 -31.00
N ASN A 778 36.00 -34.21 -30.94
CA ASN A 778 37.34 -34.13 -30.34
C ASN A 778 38.34 -33.30 -31.18
N ASN A 779 38.13 -31.98 -31.29
CA ASN A 779 39.11 -31.03 -31.81
C ASN A 779 39.53 -30.05 -30.69
N SER A 780 40.63 -30.37 -30.03
CA SER A 780 41.22 -29.59 -28.96
C SER A 780 41.83 -28.28 -29.48
N ASN A 781 41.27 -27.12 -29.08
CA ASN A 781 42.01 -25.87 -28.77
C ASN A 781 41.10 -24.67 -28.38
N GLN A 782 40.05 -24.90 -27.56
CA GLN A 782 39.34 -23.81 -26.87
C GLN A 782 39.42 -23.99 -25.35
N GLN A 783 39.83 -22.93 -24.65
CA GLN A 783 39.73 -22.88 -23.19
C GLN A 783 38.27 -22.60 -22.81
N LEU A 784 37.61 -23.60 -22.22
CA LEU A 784 36.28 -23.45 -21.63
C LEU A 784 36.33 -22.54 -20.41
N SER A 785 35.31 -21.71 -20.21
CA SER A 785 35.12 -20.93 -18.98
C SER A 785 34.71 -21.83 -17.80
N ASP A 786 34.87 -21.36 -16.56
CA ASP A 786 34.57 -22.19 -15.39
C ASP A 786 33.07 -22.50 -15.24
N GLN A 787 32.18 -21.62 -15.70
CA GLN A 787 30.75 -21.94 -15.86
C GLN A 787 30.53 -23.08 -16.88
N GLN A 788 31.22 -23.05 -18.03
CA GLN A 788 31.11 -24.12 -19.03
C GLN A 788 31.63 -25.46 -18.49
N LYS A 789 32.73 -25.47 -17.72
CA LYS A 789 33.26 -26.66 -17.03
C LYS A 789 32.25 -27.21 -16.01
N LEU A 790 31.62 -26.34 -15.22
CA LEU A 790 30.62 -26.73 -14.22
C LEU A 790 29.39 -27.38 -14.87
N ILE A 791 28.87 -26.79 -15.96
CA ILE A 791 27.74 -27.33 -16.72
C ILE A 791 28.12 -28.69 -17.35
N LEU A 792 29.32 -28.83 -17.91
CA LEU A 792 29.83 -30.11 -18.44
C LEU A 792 29.95 -31.19 -17.36
N ALA A 793 30.37 -30.82 -16.14
CA ALA A 793 30.44 -31.75 -15.01
C ALA A 793 29.04 -32.17 -14.54
N GLN A 794 28.07 -31.26 -14.49
CA GLN A 794 26.68 -31.55 -14.14
C GLN A 794 26.02 -32.47 -15.19
N LEU A 795 26.18 -32.18 -16.48
CA LEU A 795 25.65 -33.02 -17.57
C LEU A 795 26.27 -34.43 -17.57
N ARG A 796 27.59 -34.55 -17.40
CA ARG A 796 28.26 -35.86 -17.26
C ARG A 796 27.80 -36.63 -16.02
N LYS A 797 27.50 -35.94 -14.91
CA LYS A 797 26.94 -36.58 -13.72
C LYS A 797 25.53 -37.12 -13.99
N HIS A 798 24.69 -36.40 -14.70
CA HIS A 798 23.32 -36.84 -15.03
C HIS A 798 23.28 -37.99 -16.06
N LEU A 799 24.17 -37.95 -17.05
CA LEU A 799 24.34 -39.01 -18.08
C LEU A 799 25.02 -40.29 -17.56
N ASN A 800 25.55 -40.28 -16.33
CA ASN A 800 26.05 -41.47 -15.63
C ASN A 800 25.08 -41.95 -14.53
N GLN A 801 23.86 -41.40 -14.47
CA GLN A 801 22.84 -41.69 -13.45
C GLN A 801 21.48 -42.10 -14.05
N ASN A 802 21.37 -42.18 -15.38
CA ASN A 802 20.27 -42.76 -16.16
C ASN A 802 20.88 -43.54 -17.33
#